data_AF-A0A8J3S1X6-F1
#
_entry.id   AF-A0A8J3S1X6-F1
#
_cell.length_a   1.000
_cell.length_b   1.000
_cell.length_c   1.000
_cell.angle_alpha   90.00
_cell.angle_beta   90.00
_cell.angle_gamma   90.00
#
_symmetry.space_group_name_H-M   'P 1'
#
loop_
_entity.id
_entity.type
_entity.pdbx_description
1 polymer ?
#
loop_
_entity_poly.entity_id
_entity_poly.type
_entity_poly.pdbx_seq_one_letter_code
_entity_poly.pdbx_strand_id
1 'polypeptide(L)'
;MTTGPEFTGVKQPEFDTMADKHTQTAERLDRLAQALYGELQGAGLDTTPATRLRELADRVTTQAEDLRRRQKLIHEMERQKVAFGRSTPAGSFLEMPDRLEAAQGLLDGTLAARAVLDAADGNPAALAQLEKYASRTGDAEFVKVFLGLLGAGGVTRLPGSLAAQLNDARKHGDSDRVAQLSSSGKKALGMLSAALARGTDPKNPGYLGGGFLRDLVKQGRAEHKTGDVKYSGYQAQALLWRAHDGKPPFSKKFMEIVGRDAIVYEHEQRKDEWAASRDPLGRVFAGDQIPIFDLAGALGLGGLLRPGSEATSPGKQTRSSIVDDLFHAASSSKEASQALLDHVPAGWKESVLDYMLTTRWDAFRYLDDYRPFNNALIAATTGQDATSTKLAAEMTRILADEVRPAFTKADSGNLAIKDREALDRLAPLRYPLAQAMAANIDQFSRLLLNHATFGKASAEDLSYALALATGDDAGFEALIRAQTEHMRAALDTVPPVGLTLANAEKLGFTEADVKKFDFDEDGRVDKADIKQFLTDRIVAEARPFGHITEIRRQVLIAQGLDDKKADESLKNMVREAIGLFPVPGARQVGELATGAFGGLVGTGYDKLTGAAYDEVSRQVARRMSEDGRNLDGIHGTLGDNRLAVERLAEQMIATAMLNKGMLDGFNLKDQSFATGVPPRIKPFAEMTPQEYSQFLAWTRETGGSDDLLDRFHNTFRRTSYVDDYLDLQIPSSPGGGM
;
A
#
# COMPACT_ATOMS: atom_id res chain seq x y z
N MET A 1 -41.33 -14.25 38.28
CA MET A 1 -40.03 -14.38 37.58
C MET A 1 -39.09 -13.34 38.16
N THR A 2 -38.09 -13.82 38.90
CA THR A 2 -37.08 -13.04 39.60
C THR A 2 -36.08 -12.44 38.61
N THR A 3 -35.80 -11.15 38.78
CA THR A 3 -34.72 -10.41 38.13
C THR A 3 -33.39 -11.14 38.37
N GLY A 4 -32.79 -11.67 37.31
CA GLY A 4 -31.42 -12.19 37.38
C GLY A 4 -30.45 -11.06 37.74
N PRO A 5 -29.26 -11.38 38.27
CA PRO A 5 -28.26 -10.42 38.75
C PRO A 5 -27.63 -9.51 37.66
N GLU A 6 -28.13 -9.53 36.43
CA GLU A 6 -27.58 -8.80 35.26
C GLU A 6 -28.55 -7.75 34.66
N PHE A 7 -29.65 -7.38 35.33
CA PHE A 7 -30.58 -6.38 34.80
C PHE A 7 -30.19 -4.95 35.23
N THR A 8 -29.74 -4.11 34.28
CA THR A 8 -29.63 -2.65 34.44
C THR A 8 -30.74 -1.96 33.65
N GLY A 9 -31.56 -1.15 34.33
CA GLY A 9 -32.68 -0.44 33.72
C GLY A 9 -33.11 0.74 34.59
N VAL A 10 -33.61 1.80 33.95
CA VAL A 10 -33.97 3.04 34.63
C VAL A 10 -35.49 3.20 34.68
N LYS A 11 -36.02 3.56 35.85
CA LYS A 11 -37.39 4.05 35.97
C LYS A 11 -37.41 5.52 35.58
N GLN A 12 -37.88 5.79 34.38
CA GLN A 12 -37.80 7.12 33.77
C GLN A 12 -38.34 8.26 34.66
N PRO A 13 -39.53 8.17 35.29
CA PRO A 13 -40.03 9.26 36.16
C PRO A 13 -39.14 9.53 37.38
N GLU A 14 -38.53 8.49 37.95
CA GLU A 14 -37.64 8.61 39.10
C GLU A 14 -36.29 9.24 38.70
N PHE A 15 -35.78 8.87 37.52
CA PHE A 15 -34.57 9.44 36.96
C PHE A 15 -34.72 10.91 36.57
N ASP A 16 -35.87 11.27 35.98
CA ASP A 16 -36.18 12.67 35.63
C ASP A 16 -36.19 13.56 36.88
N THR A 17 -36.87 13.09 37.91
CA THR A 17 -36.91 13.77 39.21
C THR A 17 -35.51 13.94 39.81
N MET A 18 -34.65 12.93 39.67
CA MET A 18 -33.27 12.99 40.15
C MET A 18 -32.44 14.00 39.35
N ALA A 19 -32.49 13.97 38.02
CA ALA A 19 -31.75 14.88 37.14
C ALA A 19 -32.14 16.35 37.38
N ASP A 20 -33.43 16.63 37.56
CA ASP A 20 -33.94 17.96 37.87
C ASP A 20 -33.48 18.45 39.26
N LYS A 21 -33.50 17.58 40.28
CA LYS A 21 -33.03 17.93 41.63
C LYS A 21 -31.54 18.21 41.66
N HIS A 22 -30.72 17.39 40.98
CA HIS A 22 -29.27 17.60 40.90
C HIS A 22 -28.92 18.90 40.20
N THR A 23 -29.62 19.19 39.10
CA THR A 23 -29.54 20.46 38.39
C THR A 23 -29.84 21.66 39.31
N GLN A 24 -30.98 21.64 40.00
CA GLN A 24 -31.36 22.74 40.89
C GLN A 24 -30.39 22.89 42.07
N THR A 25 -29.80 21.79 42.54
CA THR A 25 -28.82 21.79 43.62
C THR A 25 -27.50 22.42 43.17
N ALA A 26 -27.03 22.12 41.95
CA ALA A 26 -25.84 22.75 41.37
C ALA A 26 -25.98 24.27 41.31
N GLU A 27 -27.11 24.76 40.78
CA GLU A 27 -27.38 26.20 40.68
C GLU A 27 -27.47 26.89 42.06
N ARG A 28 -28.01 26.21 43.07
CA ARG A 28 -28.09 26.75 44.44
C ARG A 28 -26.72 26.81 45.10
N LEU A 29 -25.87 25.81 44.89
CA LEU A 29 -24.50 25.78 45.42
C LEU A 29 -23.62 26.87 44.80
N ASP A 30 -23.74 27.09 43.48
CA ASP A 30 -23.01 28.17 42.80
C ASP A 30 -23.47 29.55 43.29
N ARG A 31 -24.79 29.77 43.40
CA ARG A 31 -25.33 31.02 43.96
C ARG A 31 -24.88 31.26 45.40
N LEU A 32 -24.84 30.21 46.22
CA LEU A 32 -24.36 30.29 47.60
C LEU A 32 -22.85 30.61 47.65
N ALA A 33 -22.04 30.00 46.79
CA ALA A 33 -20.62 30.28 46.69
C ALA A 33 -20.36 31.74 46.26
N GLN A 34 -21.13 32.26 45.31
CA GLN A 34 -21.05 33.66 44.87
C GLN A 34 -21.46 34.65 45.96
N ALA A 35 -22.56 34.38 46.67
CA ALA A 35 -23.01 35.21 47.78
C ALA A 35 -21.98 35.24 48.92
N LEU A 36 -21.47 34.07 49.32
CA LEU A 36 -20.46 33.96 50.37
C LEU A 36 -19.14 34.64 49.97
N TYR A 37 -18.75 34.54 48.70
CA TYR A 37 -17.56 35.23 48.19
C TYR A 37 -17.72 36.75 48.34
N GLY A 38 -18.86 37.31 47.93
CA GLY A 38 -19.15 38.73 48.07
C GLY A 38 -19.18 39.22 49.51
N GLU A 39 -19.76 38.44 50.42
CA GLU A 39 -19.80 38.75 51.86
C GLU A 39 -18.40 38.72 52.50
N LEU A 40 -17.61 37.66 52.24
CA LEU A 40 -16.26 37.54 52.79
C LEU A 40 -15.32 38.61 52.24
N GLN A 41 -15.40 38.89 50.93
CA GLN A 41 -14.61 39.93 50.29
C GLN A 41 -14.98 41.33 50.81
N GLY A 42 -16.27 41.62 50.95
CA GLY A 42 -16.75 42.89 51.50
C GLY A 42 -16.36 43.11 52.97
N ALA A 43 -16.21 42.03 53.74
CA ALA A 43 -15.75 42.05 55.12
C ALA A 43 -14.22 42.03 55.29
N GLY A 44 -13.45 41.91 54.19
CA GLY A 44 -11.99 41.79 54.24
C GLY A 44 -11.48 40.48 54.83
N LEU A 45 -12.30 39.43 54.81
CA LEU A 45 -12.01 38.10 55.35
C LEU A 45 -11.48 37.15 54.25
N ASP A 46 -10.90 36.02 54.67
CA ASP A 46 -10.41 34.98 53.76
C ASP A 46 -11.56 34.38 52.91
N THR A 47 -11.45 34.48 51.58
CA THR A 47 -12.45 33.98 50.62
C THR A 47 -12.29 32.50 50.27
N THR A 48 -11.28 31.82 50.82
CA THR A 48 -11.00 30.39 50.61
C THR A 48 -12.20 29.45 50.85
N PRO A 49 -13.09 29.68 51.84
CA PRO A 49 -14.29 28.84 52.00
C PRO A 49 -15.27 28.95 50.82
N ALA A 50 -15.41 30.14 50.23
CA ALA A 50 -16.27 30.36 49.07
C ALA A 50 -15.69 29.72 47.80
N THR A 51 -14.37 29.74 47.62
CA THR A 51 -13.73 29.07 46.47
C THR A 51 -13.88 27.55 46.55
N ARG A 52 -13.74 26.94 47.73
CA ARG A 52 -14.02 25.49 47.93
C ARG A 52 -15.46 25.11 47.63
N LEU A 53 -16.42 25.95 48.02
CA LEU A 53 -17.84 25.74 47.70
C LEU A 53 -18.09 25.87 46.19
N ARG A 54 -17.38 26.77 45.50
CA ARG A 54 -17.42 26.90 44.05
C ARG A 54 -16.87 25.67 43.34
N GLU A 55 -15.72 25.14 43.77
CA GLU A 55 -15.18 23.87 43.22
C GLU A 55 -16.11 22.67 43.43
N LEU A 56 -16.88 22.66 44.53
CA LEU A 56 -17.93 21.67 44.74
C LEU A 56 -19.10 21.91 43.77
N ALA A 57 -19.55 23.15 43.61
CA ALA A 57 -20.61 23.52 42.68
C ALA A 57 -20.25 23.16 41.22
N ASP A 58 -18.99 23.37 40.81
CA ASP A 58 -18.49 23.02 39.47
C ASP A 58 -18.58 21.50 39.23
N ARG A 59 -18.16 20.68 40.22
CA ARG A 59 -18.28 19.21 40.15
C ARG A 59 -19.73 18.75 40.06
N VAL A 60 -20.63 19.32 40.87
CA VAL A 60 -22.06 18.98 40.81
C VAL A 60 -22.67 19.44 39.49
N THR A 61 -22.22 20.57 38.93
CA THR A 61 -22.66 21.07 37.62
C THR A 61 -22.27 20.09 36.51
N THR A 62 -21.02 19.63 36.47
CA THR A 62 -20.60 18.61 35.49
C THR A 62 -21.43 17.32 35.59
N GLN A 63 -21.74 16.87 36.82
CA GLN A 63 -22.60 15.70 37.04
C GLN A 63 -24.04 15.95 36.60
N ALA A 64 -24.60 17.13 36.88
CA ALA A 64 -25.95 17.50 36.46
C ALA A 64 -26.06 17.61 34.93
N GLU A 65 -25.03 18.11 34.25
CA GLU A 65 -24.95 18.14 32.79
C GLU A 65 -24.90 16.74 32.19
N ASP A 66 -24.15 15.80 32.79
CA ASP A 66 -24.17 14.39 32.38
C ASP A 66 -25.56 13.77 32.53
N LEU A 67 -26.21 13.96 33.68
CA LEU A 67 -27.57 13.49 33.93
C LEU A 67 -28.58 14.07 32.94
N ARG A 68 -28.50 15.37 32.64
CA ARG A 68 -29.34 16.02 31.61
C ARG A 68 -29.11 15.46 30.21
N ARG A 69 -27.86 15.16 29.84
CA ARG A 69 -27.55 14.52 28.54
C ARG A 69 -28.17 13.13 28.46
N ARG A 70 -28.03 12.30 29.50
CA ARG A 70 -28.69 10.99 29.60
C ARG A 70 -30.20 11.10 29.58
N GLN A 71 -30.78 12.09 30.27
CA GLN A 71 -32.22 12.32 30.31
C GLN A 71 -32.79 12.62 28.92
N LYS A 72 -32.16 13.54 28.18
CA LYS A 72 -32.54 13.84 26.79
C LYS A 72 -32.45 12.61 25.90
N LEU A 73 -31.41 11.80 26.08
CA LEU A 73 -31.21 10.58 25.31
C LEU A 73 -32.28 9.53 25.60
N ILE A 74 -32.65 9.33 26.87
CA ILE A 74 -33.77 8.45 27.28
C ILE A 74 -35.06 8.86 26.59
N HIS A 75 -35.38 10.15 26.65
CA HIS A 75 -36.59 10.70 26.04
C HIS A 75 -36.61 10.51 24.52
N GLU A 76 -35.45 10.70 23.87
CA GLU A 76 -35.35 10.49 22.42
C GLU A 76 -35.43 9.00 22.05
N MET A 77 -34.83 8.10 22.83
CA MET A 77 -34.95 6.65 22.63
C MET A 77 -36.39 6.15 22.77
N GLU A 78 -37.13 6.69 23.73
CA GLU A 78 -38.56 6.40 23.91
C GLU A 78 -39.39 6.96 22.75
N ARG A 79 -39.19 8.23 22.41
CA ARG A 79 -39.87 8.91 21.30
C ARG A 79 -39.67 8.18 19.98
N GLN A 80 -38.43 7.73 19.72
CA GLN A 80 -38.05 7.01 18.52
C GLN A 80 -38.34 5.50 18.61
N LYS A 81 -38.86 5.00 19.74
CA LYS A 81 -39.18 3.58 19.96
C LYS A 81 -37.98 2.67 19.67
N VAL A 82 -36.81 3.00 20.22
CA VAL A 82 -35.56 2.25 20.05
C VAL A 82 -35.38 1.19 21.14
N ALA A 83 -35.75 1.50 22.39
CA ALA A 83 -35.79 0.54 23.49
C ALA A 83 -37.24 0.30 23.93
N PHE A 84 -37.62 -0.97 24.08
CA PHE A 84 -38.93 -1.34 24.61
C PHE A 84 -38.83 -1.52 26.12
N GLY A 85 -39.64 -0.78 26.87
CA GLY A 85 -39.66 -0.92 28.32
C GLY A 85 -40.07 -2.33 28.75
N ARG A 86 -39.35 -2.93 29.70
CA ARG A 86 -39.77 -4.16 30.37
C ARG A 86 -40.66 -3.79 31.55
N SER A 87 -41.89 -4.29 31.54
CA SER A 87 -42.79 -4.20 32.69
C SER A 87 -42.49 -5.36 33.65
N THR A 88 -42.10 -5.03 34.87
CA THR A 88 -41.91 -6.00 35.96
C THR A 88 -42.83 -5.63 37.14
N PRO A 89 -43.04 -6.52 38.13
CA PRO A 89 -43.77 -6.16 39.35
C PRO A 89 -43.17 -4.96 40.12
N ALA A 90 -41.90 -4.63 39.88
CA ALA A 90 -41.21 -3.50 40.50
C ALA A 90 -41.37 -2.17 39.72
N GLY A 91 -42.04 -2.18 38.55
CA GLY A 91 -42.26 -1.03 37.68
C GLY A 91 -41.92 -1.27 36.21
N SER A 92 -42.10 -0.23 35.40
CA SER A 92 -41.68 -0.19 33.99
C SER A 92 -40.25 0.35 33.91
N PHE A 93 -39.37 -0.41 33.27
CA PHE A 93 -37.96 -0.08 33.15
C PHE A 93 -37.58 0.07 31.67
N LEU A 94 -36.86 1.12 31.32
CA LEU A 94 -36.21 1.22 30.02
C LEU A 94 -34.85 0.53 30.10
N GLU A 95 -34.58 -0.43 29.21
CA GLU A 95 -33.24 -1.00 29.07
C GLU A 95 -32.31 0.06 28.48
N MET A 96 -31.20 0.30 29.16
CA MET A 96 -30.23 1.31 28.77
C MET A 96 -28.81 0.79 28.95
N PRO A 97 -27.93 1.01 27.96
CA PRO A 97 -26.50 0.85 28.18
C PRO A 97 -26.02 1.78 29.30
N ASP A 98 -25.13 1.28 30.15
CA ASP A 98 -24.62 2.03 31.32
C ASP A 98 -23.80 3.29 30.93
N ARG A 99 -23.25 3.30 29.70
CA ARG A 99 -22.44 4.37 29.12
C ARG A 99 -23.25 5.21 28.14
N LEU A 100 -23.10 6.53 28.23
CA LEU A 100 -23.79 7.50 27.38
C LEU A 100 -23.48 7.28 25.89
N GLU A 101 -22.23 6.95 25.57
CA GLU A 101 -21.77 6.68 24.20
C GLU A 101 -22.45 5.45 23.61
N ALA A 102 -22.58 4.38 24.41
CA ALA A 102 -23.24 3.15 23.97
C ALA A 102 -24.74 3.36 23.72
N ALA A 103 -25.39 4.15 24.57
CA ALA A 103 -26.79 4.53 24.38
C ALA A 103 -26.98 5.42 23.14
N GLN A 104 -26.04 6.34 22.88
CA GLN A 104 -26.06 7.16 21.68
C GLN A 104 -25.82 6.31 20.42
N GLY A 105 -24.87 5.37 20.47
CA GLY A 105 -24.61 4.42 19.39
C GLY A 105 -25.83 3.54 19.09
N LEU A 106 -26.56 3.10 20.11
CA LEU A 106 -27.82 2.36 19.97
C LEU A 106 -28.90 3.19 19.27
N LEU A 107 -29.12 4.44 19.69
CA LEU A 107 -30.07 5.35 19.05
C LEU A 107 -29.69 5.64 17.61
N ASP A 108 -28.47 6.13 17.38
CA ASP A 108 -27.99 6.54 16.06
C ASP A 108 -27.94 5.34 15.09
N GLY A 109 -27.46 4.19 15.56
CA GLY A 109 -27.39 2.95 14.77
C GLY A 109 -28.78 2.46 14.36
N THR A 110 -29.77 2.55 15.26
CA THR A 110 -31.14 2.16 14.96
C THR A 110 -31.80 3.10 13.94
N LEU A 111 -31.64 4.41 14.12
CA LEU A 111 -32.19 5.40 13.20
C LEU A 111 -31.54 5.33 11.82
N ALA A 112 -30.22 5.14 11.76
CA ALA A 112 -29.51 4.94 10.51
C ALA A 112 -29.97 3.65 9.80
N ALA A 113 -30.15 2.55 10.52
CA ALA A 113 -30.62 1.29 9.93
C ALA A 113 -32.03 1.44 9.33
N ARG A 114 -32.95 2.11 10.03
CA ARG A 114 -34.29 2.43 9.50
C ARG A 114 -34.22 3.31 8.25
N ALA A 115 -33.39 4.35 8.26
CA ALA A 115 -33.21 5.22 7.11
C ALA A 115 -32.62 4.46 5.90
N VAL A 116 -31.75 3.46 6.10
CA VAL A 116 -31.28 2.58 5.03
C VAL A 116 -32.43 1.77 4.43
N LEU A 117 -33.27 1.17 5.27
CA LEU A 117 -34.42 0.39 4.81
C LEU A 117 -35.43 1.27 4.06
N ASP A 118 -35.75 2.43 4.59
CA ASP A 118 -36.65 3.40 3.95
C ASP A 118 -36.09 3.90 2.61
N ALA A 119 -34.77 4.15 2.53
CA ALA A 119 -34.11 4.52 1.29
C ALA A 119 -34.15 3.38 0.26
N ALA A 120 -33.98 2.13 0.71
CA ALA A 120 -34.10 0.94 -0.12
C ALA A 120 -35.54 0.72 -0.63
N ASP A 121 -36.55 1.20 0.10
CA ASP A 121 -37.97 1.22 -0.29
C ASP A 121 -38.34 2.43 -1.19
N GLY A 122 -37.39 3.33 -1.46
CA GLY A 122 -37.57 4.42 -2.42
C GLY A 122 -37.89 5.79 -1.81
N ASN A 123 -37.70 5.97 -0.50
CA ASN A 123 -37.88 7.28 0.14
C ASN A 123 -36.64 8.18 -0.09
N PRO A 124 -36.73 9.25 -0.91
CA PRO A 124 -35.58 10.10 -1.21
C PRO A 124 -35.10 10.92 0.00
N ALA A 125 -35.99 11.23 0.96
CA ALA A 125 -35.62 11.97 2.16
C ALA A 125 -34.74 11.13 3.11
N ALA A 126 -34.83 9.80 3.03
CA ALA A 126 -34.08 8.89 3.89
C ALA A 126 -32.57 8.91 3.56
N LEU A 127 -32.18 9.13 2.29
CA LEU A 127 -30.77 9.27 1.93
C LEU A 127 -30.12 10.50 2.58
N ALA A 128 -30.82 11.63 2.59
CA ALA A 128 -30.35 12.84 3.27
C ALA A 128 -30.26 12.64 4.80
N GLN A 129 -31.12 11.80 5.37
CA GLN A 129 -31.03 11.43 6.77
C GLN A 129 -29.80 10.56 7.06
N LEU A 130 -29.43 9.64 6.18
CA LEU A 130 -28.23 8.81 6.33
C LEU A 130 -26.95 9.63 6.37
N GLU A 131 -26.85 10.70 5.57
CA GLU A 131 -25.67 11.56 5.55
C GLU A 131 -25.32 12.13 6.94
N LYS A 132 -26.32 12.35 7.80
CA LYS A 132 -26.11 12.84 9.18
C LYS A 132 -25.32 11.88 10.05
N TYR A 133 -25.30 10.59 9.70
CA TYR A 133 -24.63 9.53 10.46
C TYR A 133 -23.29 9.11 9.86
N ALA A 134 -22.82 9.75 8.78
CA ALA A 134 -21.56 9.38 8.13
C ALA A 134 -20.35 9.38 9.09
N SER A 135 -20.30 10.37 9.99
CA SER A 135 -19.24 10.50 11.01
C SER A 135 -19.34 9.46 12.15
N ARG A 136 -20.48 8.77 12.28
CA ARG A 136 -20.72 7.76 13.33
C ARG A 136 -20.20 6.37 12.98
N THR A 137 -19.78 6.14 11.73
CA THR A 137 -19.10 4.90 11.33
C THR A 137 -17.82 4.65 12.16
N GLY A 138 -17.28 5.70 12.79
CA GLY A 138 -16.23 5.67 13.81
C GLY A 138 -16.52 4.88 15.09
N ASP A 139 -17.80 4.75 15.46
CA ASP A 139 -18.26 4.25 16.76
C ASP A 139 -18.63 2.76 16.66
N ALA A 140 -18.04 1.94 17.54
CA ALA A 140 -18.24 0.50 17.55
C ALA A 140 -19.67 0.07 17.92
N GLU A 141 -20.32 0.77 18.85
CA GLU A 141 -21.70 0.46 19.26
C GLU A 141 -22.68 0.85 18.16
N PHE A 142 -22.45 2.00 17.52
CA PHE A 142 -23.17 2.39 16.31
C PHE A 142 -23.06 1.30 15.23
N VAL A 143 -21.84 0.89 14.86
CA VAL A 143 -21.62 -0.11 13.80
C VAL A 143 -22.31 -1.43 14.11
N LYS A 144 -22.18 -1.91 15.35
CA LYS A 144 -22.77 -3.17 15.81
C LYS A 144 -24.30 -3.16 15.72
N VAL A 145 -24.94 -2.10 16.21
CA VAL A 145 -26.41 -1.96 16.16
C VAL A 145 -26.88 -1.75 14.72
N PHE A 146 -26.23 -0.84 14.00
CA PHE A 146 -26.56 -0.50 12.62
C PHE A 146 -26.55 -1.73 11.71
N LEU A 147 -25.44 -2.46 11.67
CA LEU A 147 -25.32 -3.65 10.83
C LEU A 147 -26.11 -4.84 11.39
N GLY A 148 -26.24 -4.95 12.72
CA GLY A 148 -27.02 -5.98 13.37
C GLY A 148 -28.51 -5.92 12.99
N LEU A 149 -29.08 -4.71 12.91
CA LEU A 149 -30.46 -4.49 12.48
C LEU A 149 -30.65 -4.67 10.98
N LEU A 150 -29.68 -4.24 10.16
CA LEU A 150 -29.75 -4.43 8.71
C LEU A 150 -29.64 -5.92 8.33
N GLY A 151 -28.78 -6.66 9.02
CA GLY A 151 -28.35 -7.99 8.61
C GLY A 151 -27.65 -7.97 7.24
N ALA A 152 -27.18 -9.14 6.79
CA ALA A 152 -26.57 -9.28 5.47
C ALA A 152 -27.53 -8.92 4.32
N GLY A 153 -28.84 -9.17 4.52
CA GLY A 153 -29.88 -8.84 3.55
C GLY A 153 -30.04 -7.34 3.34
N GLY A 154 -30.14 -6.55 4.42
CA GLY A 154 -30.24 -5.09 4.34
C GLY A 154 -28.98 -4.45 3.74
N VAL A 155 -27.79 -4.96 4.08
CA VAL A 155 -26.51 -4.52 3.49
C VAL A 155 -26.49 -4.73 1.98
N THR A 156 -27.03 -5.86 1.49
CA THR A 156 -27.07 -6.18 0.06
C THR A 156 -28.18 -5.42 -0.68
N ARG A 157 -29.32 -5.17 -0.02
CA ARG A 157 -30.52 -4.60 -0.61
C ARG A 157 -30.36 -3.12 -0.98
N LEU A 158 -29.75 -2.30 -0.12
CA LEU A 158 -29.64 -0.85 -0.38
C LEU A 158 -28.90 -0.53 -1.70
N PRO A 159 -27.70 -1.07 -1.96
CA PRO A 159 -27.03 -0.84 -3.25
C PRO A 159 -27.87 -1.28 -4.45
N GLY A 160 -28.56 -2.42 -4.31
CA GLY A 160 -29.49 -2.95 -5.30
C GLY A 160 -30.63 -1.98 -5.64
N SER A 161 -31.32 -1.50 -4.61
CA SER A 161 -32.39 -0.52 -4.73
C SER A 161 -31.92 0.82 -5.29
N LEU A 162 -30.75 1.31 -4.85
CA LEU A 162 -30.19 2.56 -5.35
C LEU A 162 -29.89 2.49 -6.85
N ALA A 163 -29.26 1.41 -7.30
CA ALA A 163 -28.96 1.23 -8.73
C ALA A 163 -30.24 1.08 -9.57
N ALA A 164 -31.25 0.34 -9.07
CA ALA A 164 -32.54 0.21 -9.73
C ALA A 164 -33.28 1.55 -9.86
N GLN A 165 -33.35 2.34 -8.78
CA GLN A 165 -33.97 3.67 -8.79
C GLN A 165 -33.24 4.64 -9.72
N LEU A 166 -31.91 4.59 -9.76
CA LEU A 166 -31.10 5.43 -10.64
C LEU A 166 -31.31 5.07 -12.11
N ASN A 167 -31.38 3.77 -12.42
CA ASN A 167 -31.70 3.28 -13.76
C ASN A 167 -33.11 3.71 -14.21
N ASP A 168 -34.08 3.61 -13.31
CA ASP A 168 -35.45 4.05 -13.55
C ASP A 168 -35.51 5.56 -13.84
N ALA A 169 -34.91 6.40 -12.99
CA ALA A 169 -34.84 7.85 -13.19
C ALA A 169 -34.17 8.20 -14.53
N ARG A 170 -33.09 7.49 -14.89
CA ARG A 170 -32.41 7.68 -16.18
C ARG A 170 -33.27 7.29 -17.37
N LYS A 171 -33.99 6.17 -17.30
CA LYS A 171 -34.91 5.73 -18.37
C LYS A 171 -36.04 6.72 -18.61
N HIS A 172 -36.49 7.39 -17.56
CA HIS A 172 -37.54 8.43 -17.63
C HIS A 172 -37.01 9.83 -17.94
N GLY A 173 -35.69 10.02 -18.09
CA GLY A 173 -35.09 11.32 -18.42
C GLY A 173 -35.10 12.34 -17.28
N ASP A 174 -35.27 11.91 -16.03
CA ASP A 174 -35.31 12.77 -14.85
C ASP A 174 -33.89 13.12 -14.35
N SER A 175 -33.30 14.15 -14.96
CA SER A 175 -31.90 14.55 -14.70
C SER A 175 -31.66 14.98 -13.26
N ASP A 176 -32.62 15.67 -12.64
CA ASP A 176 -32.48 16.21 -11.29
C ASP A 176 -32.48 15.06 -10.27
N ARG A 177 -33.39 14.11 -10.44
CA ARG A 177 -33.42 12.90 -9.61
C ARG A 177 -32.19 12.03 -9.82
N VAL A 178 -31.68 11.91 -11.04
CA VAL A 178 -30.41 11.21 -11.32
C VAL A 178 -29.25 11.86 -10.57
N ALA A 179 -29.12 13.18 -10.62
CA ALA A 179 -28.06 13.91 -9.91
C ALA A 179 -28.17 13.73 -8.39
N GLN A 180 -29.39 13.84 -7.83
CA GLN A 180 -29.65 13.67 -6.42
C GLN A 180 -29.34 12.25 -5.92
N LEU A 181 -29.84 11.23 -6.62
CA LEU A 181 -29.61 9.81 -6.28
C LEU A 181 -28.14 9.43 -6.43
N SER A 182 -27.46 9.93 -7.47
CA SER A 182 -26.02 9.73 -7.67
C SER A 182 -25.21 10.30 -6.51
N SER A 183 -25.40 11.57 -6.16
CA SER A 183 -24.65 12.25 -5.11
C SER A 183 -24.89 11.63 -3.72
N SER A 184 -26.16 11.48 -3.35
CA SER A 184 -26.55 10.95 -2.03
C SER A 184 -26.24 9.44 -1.93
N GLY A 185 -26.43 8.72 -3.03
CA GLY A 185 -26.12 7.29 -3.14
C GLY A 185 -24.64 6.99 -2.92
N LYS A 186 -23.73 7.76 -3.55
CA LYS A 186 -22.27 7.61 -3.33
C LYS A 186 -21.90 7.74 -1.85
N LYS A 187 -22.44 8.74 -1.15
CA LYS A 187 -22.18 8.95 0.28
C LYS A 187 -22.76 7.82 1.14
N ALA A 188 -23.99 7.38 0.84
CA ALA A 188 -24.63 6.28 1.56
C ALA A 188 -23.86 4.96 1.39
N LEU A 189 -23.41 4.65 0.17
CA LEU A 189 -22.57 3.49 -0.11
C LEU A 189 -21.21 3.58 0.60
N GLY A 190 -20.57 4.74 0.61
CA GLY A 190 -19.32 4.96 1.35
C GLY A 190 -19.48 4.76 2.86
N MET A 191 -20.54 5.32 3.44
CA MET A 191 -20.87 5.12 4.86
C MET A 191 -21.12 3.64 5.18
N LEU A 192 -21.94 2.96 4.38
CA LEU A 192 -22.25 1.54 4.58
C LEU A 192 -21.01 0.66 4.39
N SER A 193 -20.15 0.98 3.42
CA SER A 193 -18.87 0.29 3.20
C SER A 193 -17.92 0.44 4.38
N ALA A 194 -17.76 1.66 4.91
CA ALA A 194 -16.92 1.92 6.09
C ALA A 194 -17.45 1.21 7.35
N ALA A 195 -18.77 1.22 7.57
CA ALA A 195 -19.39 0.46 8.64
C ALA A 195 -19.15 -1.05 8.45
N LEU A 196 -19.34 -1.57 7.24
CA LEU A 196 -19.15 -2.97 6.91
C LEU A 196 -17.70 -3.42 7.15
N ALA A 197 -16.70 -2.65 6.72
CA ALA A 197 -15.29 -2.95 6.95
C ALA A 197 -14.99 -3.12 8.46
N ARG A 198 -15.54 -2.25 9.31
CA ARG A 198 -15.41 -2.33 10.77
C ARG A 198 -16.17 -3.49 11.37
N GLY A 199 -17.45 -3.65 11.01
CA GLY A 199 -18.32 -4.69 11.56
C GLY A 199 -17.93 -6.12 11.16
N THR A 200 -17.01 -6.25 10.20
CA THR A 200 -16.46 -7.52 9.72
C THR A 200 -14.99 -7.74 10.09
N ASP A 201 -14.38 -6.83 10.84
CA ASP A 201 -13.03 -6.98 11.38
C ASP A 201 -13.05 -7.62 12.78
N PRO A 202 -12.51 -8.84 12.97
CA PRO A 202 -12.42 -9.48 14.28
C PRO A 202 -11.67 -8.68 15.34
N LYS A 203 -10.81 -7.71 14.94
CA LYS A 203 -10.10 -6.83 15.87
C LYS A 203 -10.93 -5.64 16.33
N ASN A 204 -12.05 -5.35 15.66
CA ASN A 204 -12.91 -4.23 15.99
C ASN A 204 -13.96 -4.64 17.05
N PRO A 205 -14.19 -3.83 18.10
CA PRO A 205 -15.24 -4.11 19.09
C PRO A 205 -16.66 -4.21 18.50
N GLY A 206 -16.90 -3.61 17.34
CA GLY A 206 -18.17 -3.69 16.60
C GLY A 206 -18.33 -4.96 15.74
N TYR A 207 -17.44 -5.94 15.85
CA TYR A 207 -17.48 -7.17 15.05
C TYR A 207 -18.75 -7.99 15.28
N LEU A 208 -19.45 -8.32 14.19
CA LEU A 208 -20.70 -9.10 14.21
C LEU A 208 -20.50 -10.62 14.22
N GLY A 209 -19.26 -11.10 14.18
CA GLY A 209 -18.97 -12.53 14.20
C GLY A 209 -18.96 -13.21 12.83
N GLY A 210 -18.44 -14.44 12.80
CA GLY A 210 -18.31 -15.22 11.56
C GLY A 210 -19.65 -15.68 10.96
N GLY A 211 -20.74 -15.65 11.72
CA GLY A 211 -22.10 -15.91 11.22
C GLY A 211 -22.53 -14.88 10.19
N PHE A 212 -22.33 -13.60 10.52
CA PHE A 212 -22.67 -12.49 9.62
C PHE A 212 -21.90 -12.56 8.28
N LEU A 213 -20.61 -12.95 8.32
CA LEU A 213 -19.82 -13.16 7.10
C LEU A 213 -20.38 -14.27 6.20
N ARG A 214 -20.84 -15.38 6.79
CA ARG A 214 -21.50 -16.46 6.03
C ARG A 214 -22.86 -16.03 5.46
N ASP A 215 -23.59 -15.21 6.20
CA ASP A 215 -24.85 -14.65 5.71
C ASP A 215 -24.60 -13.68 4.54
N LEU A 216 -23.51 -12.89 4.55
CA LEU A 216 -23.11 -12.08 3.41
C LEU A 216 -22.82 -12.92 2.16
N VAL A 217 -22.12 -14.05 2.31
CA VAL A 217 -21.89 -15.01 1.22
C VAL A 217 -23.22 -15.55 0.68
N LYS A 218 -24.12 -15.99 1.58
CA LYS A 218 -25.44 -16.49 1.21
C LYS A 218 -26.25 -15.45 0.44
N GLN A 219 -26.24 -14.20 0.91
CA GLN A 219 -26.93 -13.10 0.23
C GLN A 219 -26.24 -12.72 -1.08
N GLY A 220 -24.92 -12.81 -1.16
CA GLY A 220 -24.13 -12.55 -2.37
C GLY A 220 -24.45 -13.51 -3.51
N ARG A 221 -24.59 -14.80 -3.20
CA ARG A 221 -24.96 -15.83 -4.19
C ARG A 221 -26.45 -15.85 -4.56
N ALA A 222 -27.33 -15.23 -3.77
CA ALA A 222 -28.76 -15.25 -4.03
C ALA A 222 -29.16 -14.33 -5.20
N GLU A 223 -30.23 -14.68 -5.92
CA GLU A 223 -30.92 -13.78 -6.86
C GLU A 223 -31.81 -12.82 -6.05
N HIS A 224 -31.70 -11.54 -6.35
CA HIS A 224 -32.51 -10.46 -5.78
C HIS A 224 -33.30 -9.77 -6.89
N LYS A 225 -34.40 -9.12 -6.49
CA LYS A 225 -35.24 -8.33 -7.39
C LYS A 225 -35.62 -7.00 -6.73
N THR A 226 -35.49 -5.91 -7.48
CA THR A 226 -36.01 -4.59 -7.07
C THR A 226 -36.62 -3.89 -8.26
N GLY A 227 -37.92 -3.57 -8.18
CA GLY A 227 -38.69 -3.18 -9.35
C GLY A 227 -38.59 -4.26 -10.43
N ASP A 228 -38.21 -3.86 -11.65
CA ASP A 228 -38.00 -4.76 -12.79
C ASP A 228 -36.55 -5.24 -12.94
N VAL A 229 -35.66 -4.84 -12.03
CA VAL A 229 -34.23 -5.24 -12.08
C VAL A 229 -34.02 -6.51 -11.28
N LYS A 230 -33.51 -7.56 -11.94
CA LYS A 230 -32.97 -8.76 -11.31
C LYS A 230 -31.44 -8.70 -11.28
N TYR A 231 -30.84 -9.18 -10.20
CA TYR A 231 -29.39 -9.17 -10.02
C TYR A 231 -28.96 -10.25 -9.03
N SER A 232 -27.69 -10.69 -9.11
CA SER A 232 -27.09 -11.47 -8.04
C SER A 232 -26.63 -10.55 -6.91
N GLY A 233 -26.69 -11.02 -5.67
CA GLY A 233 -26.30 -10.20 -4.52
C GLY A 233 -24.86 -9.68 -4.58
N TYR A 234 -23.94 -10.43 -5.18
CA TYR A 234 -22.56 -9.99 -5.37
C TYR A 234 -22.43 -8.78 -6.30
N GLN A 235 -23.32 -8.63 -7.29
CA GLN A 235 -23.34 -7.41 -8.12
C GLN A 235 -23.71 -6.17 -7.30
N ALA A 236 -24.59 -6.31 -6.32
CA ALA A 236 -24.96 -5.21 -5.42
C ALA A 236 -23.88 -4.97 -4.35
N GLN A 237 -23.31 -6.03 -3.76
CA GLN A 237 -22.22 -5.91 -2.78
C GLN A 237 -20.95 -5.29 -3.39
N ALA A 238 -20.65 -5.56 -4.66
CA ALA A 238 -19.53 -4.94 -5.38
C ALA A 238 -19.56 -3.41 -5.35
N LEU A 239 -20.75 -2.80 -5.39
CA LEU A 239 -20.90 -1.35 -5.27
C LEU A 239 -20.39 -0.82 -3.92
N LEU A 240 -20.48 -1.61 -2.84
CA LEU A 240 -19.91 -1.25 -1.53
C LEU A 240 -18.39 -1.34 -1.53
N TRP A 241 -17.84 -2.39 -2.16
CA TRP A 241 -16.39 -2.55 -2.28
C TRP A 241 -15.79 -1.43 -3.12
N ARG A 242 -16.45 -1.06 -4.22
CA ARG A 242 -16.06 0.08 -5.04
C ARG A 242 -16.18 1.42 -4.34
N ALA A 243 -17.19 1.59 -3.49
CA ALA A 243 -17.40 2.80 -2.71
C ALA A 243 -16.39 2.95 -1.55
N HIS A 244 -15.59 1.93 -1.28
CA HIS A 244 -14.64 1.93 -0.18
C HIS A 244 -13.51 2.95 -0.41
N ASP A 245 -13.21 3.73 0.62
CA ASP A 245 -12.16 4.76 0.64
C ASP A 245 -10.80 4.24 1.18
N GLY A 246 -10.77 2.99 1.64
CA GLY A 246 -9.60 2.34 2.22
C GLY A 246 -9.43 2.55 3.73
N LYS A 247 -10.36 3.24 4.43
CA LYS A 247 -10.19 3.61 5.83
C LYS A 247 -11.45 3.39 6.70
N PRO A 248 -11.43 2.43 7.66
CA PRO A 248 -10.40 1.41 7.84
C PRO A 248 -10.47 0.36 6.71
N PRO A 249 -9.37 -0.32 6.38
CA PRO A 249 -9.38 -1.34 5.35
C PRO A 249 -10.29 -2.51 5.73
N PHE A 250 -10.82 -3.21 4.72
CA PHE A 250 -11.47 -4.50 4.96
C PHE A 250 -10.50 -5.50 5.57
N SER A 251 -10.99 -6.30 6.52
CA SER A 251 -10.14 -7.23 7.26
C SER A 251 -9.70 -8.42 6.41
N LYS A 252 -8.56 -9.03 6.80
CA LYS A 252 -8.12 -10.34 6.31
C LYS A 252 -9.26 -11.37 6.33
N LYS A 253 -10.03 -11.39 7.43
CA LYS A 253 -11.11 -12.35 7.64
C LYS A 253 -12.29 -12.16 6.69
N PHE A 254 -12.62 -10.92 6.36
CA PHE A 254 -13.63 -10.60 5.34
C PHE A 254 -13.21 -11.14 3.98
N MET A 255 -11.97 -10.87 3.57
CA MET A 255 -11.44 -11.35 2.28
C MET A 255 -11.36 -12.87 2.20
N GLU A 256 -10.98 -13.54 3.29
CA GLU A 256 -10.94 -15.01 3.36
C GLU A 256 -12.32 -15.68 3.21
N ILE A 257 -13.40 -15.02 3.62
CA ILE A 257 -14.74 -15.63 3.62
C ILE A 257 -15.58 -15.12 2.45
N VAL A 258 -15.79 -13.80 2.38
CA VAL A 258 -16.67 -13.19 1.37
C VAL A 258 -15.91 -12.98 0.07
N GLY A 259 -14.69 -12.45 0.14
CA GLY A 259 -13.90 -12.12 -1.04
C GLY A 259 -13.52 -13.36 -1.88
N ARG A 260 -12.98 -14.39 -1.24
CA ARG A 260 -12.65 -15.66 -1.91
C ARG A 260 -13.90 -16.32 -2.52
N ASP A 261 -15.04 -16.29 -1.84
CA ASP A 261 -16.28 -16.85 -2.37
C ASP A 261 -16.79 -16.07 -3.60
N ALA A 262 -16.68 -14.74 -3.61
CA ALA A 262 -17.05 -13.93 -4.77
C ALA A 262 -16.22 -14.25 -6.03
N ILE A 263 -14.92 -14.53 -5.87
CA ILE A 263 -14.04 -14.98 -6.96
C ILE A 263 -14.48 -16.37 -7.46
N VAL A 264 -14.72 -17.29 -6.54
CA VAL A 264 -15.22 -18.65 -6.88
C VAL A 264 -16.57 -18.58 -7.59
N TYR A 265 -17.46 -17.72 -7.14
CA TYR A 265 -18.77 -17.51 -7.75
C TYR A 265 -18.64 -17.04 -9.20
N GLU A 266 -17.82 -16.02 -9.50
CA GLU A 266 -17.62 -15.59 -10.89
C GLU A 266 -17.05 -16.74 -11.74
N HIS A 267 -16.09 -17.49 -11.18
CA HIS A 267 -15.53 -18.65 -11.87
C HIS A 267 -16.56 -19.73 -12.18
N GLU A 268 -17.44 -20.07 -11.24
CA GLU A 268 -18.50 -21.04 -11.47
C GLU A 268 -19.48 -20.59 -12.55
N GLN A 269 -19.85 -19.30 -12.55
CA GLN A 269 -20.82 -18.76 -13.51
C GLN A 269 -20.24 -18.59 -14.92
N ARG A 270 -18.92 -18.38 -15.05
CA ARG A 270 -18.25 -18.12 -16.33
C ARG A 270 -17.41 -19.29 -16.83
N LYS A 271 -17.41 -20.42 -16.13
CA LYS A 271 -16.56 -21.59 -16.43
C LYS A 271 -16.61 -22.01 -17.90
N ASP A 272 -17.81 -22.16 -18.45
CA ASP A 272 -18.00 -22.63 -19.82
C ASP A 272 -17.60 -21.56 -20.85
N GLU A 273 -17.89 -20.28 -20.55
CA GLU A 273 -17.50 -19.14 -21.40
C GLU A 273 -15.97 -18.99 -21.48
N TRP A 274 -15.28 -19.08 -20.33
CA TRP A 274 -13.82 -19.02 -20.32
C TRP A 274 -13.19 -20.25 -20.95
N ALA A 275 -13.75 -21.44 -20.76
CA ALA A 275 -13.28 -22.64 -21.45
C ALA A 275 -13.42 -22.48 -22.98
N ALA A 276 -14.55 -21.95 -23.46
CA ALA A 276 -14.77 -21.68 -24.88
C ALA A 276 -13.80 -20.62 -25.43
N SER A 277 -13.48 -19.57 -24.67
CA SER A 277 -12.52 -18.53 -25.09
C SER A 277 -11.08 -19.04 -25.28
N ARG A 278 -10.74 -20.22 -24.76
CA ARG A 278 -9.40 -20.83 -24.89
C ARG A 278 -9.24 -21.67 -26.16
N ASP A 279 -10.33 -22.19 -26.72
CA ASP A 279 -10.34 -22.95 -27.97
C ASP A 279 -10.16 -22.00 -29.18
N PRO A 280 -9.24 -22.26 -30.13
CA PRO A 280 -9.10 -21.47 -31.35
C PRO A 280 -10.41 -21.29 -32.14
N LEU A 281 -11.28 -22.31 -32.18
CA LEU A 281 -12.60 -22.19 -32.81
C LEU A 281 -13.56 -21.41 -31.90
N GLY A 282 -13.47 -21.62 -30.59
CA GLY A 282 -14.24 -20.87 -29.59
C GLY A 282 -13.91 -19.38 -29.54
N ARG A 283 -12.67 -18.93 -29.77
CA ARG A 283 -12.34 -17.49 -29.89
C ARG A 283 -13.06 -16.81 -31.04
N VAL A 284 -13.30 -17.53 -32.13
CA VAL A 284 -13.99 -17.00 -33.32
C VAL A 284 -15.51 -16.92 -33.10
N PHE A 285 -16.09 -17.78 -32.27
CA PHE A 285 -17.55 -17.92 -32.12
C PHE A 285 -18.13 -17.57 -30.74
N ALA A 286 -17.35 -17.64 -29.65
CA ALA A 286 -17.80 -17.47 -28.26
C ALA A 286 -17.55 -16.07 -27.68
N GLY A 287 -16.83 -15.20 -28.40
CA GLY A 287 -16.61 -13.80 -28.01
C GLY A 287 -15.54 -13.59 -26.93
N ASP A 288 -15.35 -12.32 -26.54
CA ASP A 288 -14.38 -11.90 -25.51
C ASP A 288 -14.68 -12.53 -24.13
N GLN A 289 -13.66 -12.65 -23.27
CA GLN A 289 -13.90 -13.02 -21.86
C GLN A 289 -14.60 -11.88 -21.12
N ILE A 290 -15.92 -11.97 -20.98
CA ILE A 290 -16.72 -10.92 -20.32
C ILE A 290 -16.81 -11.21 -18.80
N PRO A 291 -16.38 -10.29 -17.92
CA PRO A 291 -16.54 -10.47 -16.47
C PRO A 291 -18.02 -10.38 -16.05
N ILE A 292 -18.34 -10.72 -14.81
CA ILE A 292 -19.65 -10.36 -14.26
C ILE A 292 -19.58 -8.91 -13.80
N PHE A 293 -20.27 -8.03 -14.53
CA PHE A 293 -20.32 -6.62 -14.17
C PHE A 293 -20.93 -6.43 -12.78
N ASP A 294 -20.43 -5.43 -12.05
CA ASP A 294 -21.14 -4.89 -10.90
C ASP A 294 -22.55 -4.39 -11.33
N LEU A 295 -23.43 -4.11 -10.37
CA LEU A 295 -24.79 -3.77 -10.72
C LEU A 295 -24.88 -2.44 -11.51
N ALA A 296 -23.97 -1.49 -11.26
CA ALA A 296 -23.93 -0.23 -12.00
C ALA A 296 -23.52 -0.45 -13.46
N GLY A 297 -22.52 -1.29 -13.72
CA GLY A 297 -22.06 -1.70 -15.03
C GLY A 297 -23.11 -2.50 -15.78
N ALA A 298 -23.77 -3.46 -15.12
CA ALA A 298 -24.85 -4.26 -15.69
C ALA A 298 -26.05 -3.42 -16.15
N LEU A 299 -26.35 -2.33 -15.43
CA LEU A 299 -27.43 -1.39 -15.75
C LEU A 299 -26.97 -0.23 -16.64
N GLY A 300 -25.70 -0.19 -17.06
CA GLY A 300 -25.15 0.88 -17.89
C GLY A 300 -25.11 2.26 -17.20
N LEU A 301 -25.09 2.29 -15.86
CA LEU A 301 -25.11 3.52 -15.05
C LEU A 301 -23.78 4.27 -15.06
N GLY A 302 -22.71 3.67 -15.59
CA GLY A 302 -21.39 4.30 -15.68
C GLY A 302 -20.83 4.70 -14.31
N GLY A 303 -20.11 5.82 -14.25
CA GLY A 303 -19.55 6.35 -13.01
C GLY A 303 -20.55 6.98 -12.02
N LEU A 304 -21.86 6.86 -12.24
CA LEU A 304 -22.86 7.55 -11.41
C LEU A 304 -22.92 7.06 -9.96
N LEU A 305 -22.42 5.86 -9.64
CA LEU A 305 -22.28 5.38 -8.25
C LEU A 305 -20.81 5.26 -7.80
N ARG A 306 -19.86 5.68 -8.64
CA ARG A 306 -18.42 5.60 -8.35
C ARG A 306 -17.94 6.86 -7.61
N PRO A 307 -17.25 6.75 -6.46
CA PRO A 307 -16.62 7.90 -5.81
C PRO A 307 -15.53 8.51 -6.71
N GLY A 308 -15.41 9.83 -6.72
CA GLY A 308 -14.29 10.53 -7.36
C GLY A 308 -14.20 10.41 -8.88
N SER A 309 -15.27 9.99 -9.57
CA SER A 309 -15.29 10.01 -11.04
C SER A 309 -15.30 11.46 -11.55
N GLU A 310 -14.14 12.01 -11.85
CA GLU A 310 -14.04 13.12 -12.80
C GLU A 310 -14.68 12.70 -14.13
N ALA A 311 -15.22 13.66 -14.86
CA ALA A 311 -15.80 13.45 -16.18
C ALA A 311 -14.75 12.83 -17.11
N THR A 312 -14.73 11.49 -17.21
CA THR A 312 -13.93 10.79 -18.20
C THR A 312 -14.37 11.20 -19.59
N SER A 313 -13.40 11.25 -20.51
CA SER A 313 -13.58 11.62 -21.92
C SER A 313 -14.90 11.08 -22.51
N PRO A 314 -15.67 11.91 -23.24
CA PRO A 314 -16.93 11.48 -23.84
C PRO A 314 -16.71 10.21 -24.68
N GLY A 315 -17.36 9.10 -24.32
CA GLY A 315 -17.39 7.87 -25.11
C GLY A 315 -16.83 6.60 -24.46
N LYS A 316 -16.02 6.68 -23.40
CA LYS A 316 -15.56 5.46 -22.69
C LYS A 316 -16.57 5.09 -21.60
N GLN A 317 -17.32 4.00 -21.80
CA GLN A 317 -18.25 3.50 -20.78
C GLN A 317 -17.47 3.03 -19.54
N THR A 318 -17.64 3.72 -18.41
CA THR A 318 -17.03 3.35 -17.14
C THR A 318 -17.79 2.14 -16.55
N ARG A 319 -17.43 0.92 -16.96
CA ARG A 319 -17.97 -0.33 -16.38
C ARG A 319 -16.96 -0.90 -15.38
N SER A 320 -17.44 -1.52 -14.32
CA SER A 320 -16.65 -2.29 -13.33
C SER A 320 -17.19 -3.72 -13.23
N SER A 321 -16.38 -4.64 -12.72
CA SER A 321 -16.82 -5.99 -12.39
C SER A 321 -16.78 -6.26 -10.89
N ILE A 322 -17.50 -7.31 -10.48
CA ILE A 322 -17.52 -7.78 -9.09
C ILE A 322 -16.10 -7.96 -8.54
N VAL A 323 -15.24 -8.63 -9.31
CA VAL A 323 -13.88 -8.98 -8.87
C VAL A 323 -12.97 -7.74 -8.89
N ASP A 324 -13.11 -6.82 -9.84
CA ASP A 324 -12.27 -5.62 -9.86
C ASP A 324 -12.60 -4.69 -8.68
N ASP A 325 -13.89 -4.57 -8.34
CA ASP A 325 -14.34 -3.80 -7.18
C ASP A 325 -13.91 -4.45 -5.86
N LEU A 326 -13.88 -5.78 -5.81
CA LEU A 326 -13.30 -6.53 -4.69
C LEU A 326 -11.80 -6.22 -4.53
N PHE A 327 -11.03 -6.23 -5.62
CA PHE A 327 -9.62 -5.87 -5.58
C PHE A 327 -9.38 -4.40 -5.24
N HIS A 328 -10.29 -3.49 -5.65
CA HIS A 328 -10.27 -2.09 -5.22
C HIS A 328 -10.32 -2.02 -3.70
N ALA A 329 -11.27 -2.70 -3.06
CA ALA A 329 -11.36 -2.76 -1.61
C ALA A 329 -10.14 -3.44 -0.96
N ALA A 330 -9.66 -4.55 -1.53
CA ALA A 330 -8.53 -5.32 -0.99
C ALA A 330 -7.19 -4.58 -1.08
N SER A 331 -7.00 -3.72 -2.10
CA SER A 331 -5.76 -2.98 -2.33
C SER A 331 -5.41 -1.99 -1.20
N SER A 332 -6.38 -1.67 -0.34
CA SER A 332 -6.20 -0.78 0.80
C SER A 332 -5.34 -1.36 1.94
N SER A 333 -5.13 -2.68 1.98
CA SER A 333 -4.20 -3.31 2.93
C SER A 333 -3.50 -4.53 2.37
N LYS A 334 -2.25 -4.70 2.79
CA LYS A 334 -1.44 -5.88 2.48
C LYS A 334 -2.15 -7.16 2.90
N GLU A 335 -2.67 -7.22 4.12
CA GLU A 335 -3.29 -8.43 4.67
C GLU A 335 -4.57 -8.83 3.91
N ALA A 336 -5.35 -7.85 3.42
CA ALA A 336 -6.52 -8.10 2.59
C ALA A 336 -6.15 -8.59 1.19
N SER A 337 -5.16 -7.97 0.55
CA SER A 337 -4.71 -8.41 -0.78
C SER A 337 -4.06 -9.79 -0.74
N GLN A 338 -3.21 -10.06 0.26
CA GLN A 338 -2.64 -11.38 0.51
C GLN A 338 -3.72 -12.43 0.78
N ALA A 339 -4.78 -12.08 1.54
CA ALA A 339 -5.88 -13.01 1.79
C ALA A 339 -6.58 -13.46 0.51
N LEU A 340 -6.73 -12.60 -0.50
CA LEU A 340 -7.31 -13.00 -1.77
C LEU A 340 -6.35 -13.85 -2.61
N LEU A 341 -5.10 -13.41 -2.72
CA LEU A 341 -4.13 -13.98 -3.67
C LEU A 341 -3.44 -15.25 -3.18
N ASP A 342 -3.13 -15.35 -1.88
CA ASP A 342 -2.49 -16.53 -1.26
C ASP A 342 -3.52 -17.61 -0.91
N HIS A 343 -4.19 -18.14 -1.93
CA HIS A 343 -5.21 -19.17 -1.77
C HIS A 343 -5.34 -20.06 -3.00
N VAL A 344 -5.61 -21.34 -2.77
CA VAL A 344 -6.08 -22.29 -3.78
C VAL A 344 -7.50 -22.71 -3.39
N PRO A 345 -8.53 -22.29 -4.14
CA PRO A 345 -9.91 -22.71 -3.85
C PRO A 345 -10.09 -24.22 -3.94
N ALA A 346 -11.07 -24.74 -3.20
CA ALA A 346 -11.36 -26.17 -3.22
C ALA A 346 -11.76 -26.63 -4.63
N GLY A 347 -11.12 -27.69 -5.12
CA GLY A 347 -11.36 -28.22 -6.46
C GLY A 347 -10.58 -27.52 -7.59
N TRP A 348 -9.82 -26.48 -7.29
CA TRP A 348 -8.95 -25.82 -8.27
C TRP A 348 -7.57 -26.47 -8.31
N LYS A 349 -6.94 -26.45 -9.49
CA LYS A 349 -5.55 -26.90 -9.68
C LYS A 349 -4.55 -25.74 -9.56
N GLU A 350 -5.02 -24.52 -9.79
CA GLU A 350 -4.24 -23.28 -9.78
C GLU A 350 -4.65 -22.40 -8.58
N SER A 351 -3.74 -21.52 -8.14
CA SER A 351 -4.04 -20.53 -7.11
C SER A 351 -4.90 -19.40 -7.66
N VAL A 352 -5.48 -18.58 -6.78
CA VAL A 352 -6.19 -17.36 -7.19
C VAL A 352 -5.24 -16.43 -7.94
N LEU A 353 -3.99 -16.28 -7.49
CA LEU A 353 -2.99 -15.45 -8.19
C LEU A 353 -2.77 -15.94 -9.63
N ASP A 354 -2.54 -17.24 -9.82
CA ASP A 354 -2.38 -17.84 -11.14
C ASP A 354 -3.61 -17.62 -12.01
N TYR A 355 -4.77 -18.00 -11.52
CA TYR A 355 -6.05 -17.82 -12.21
C TYR A 355 -6.31 -16.35 -12.62
N MET A 356 -5.94 -15.36 -11.81
CA MET A 356 -6.07 -13.93 -12.16
C MET A 356 -5.08 -13.49 -13.26
N LEU A 357 -3.84 -13.99 -13.22
CA LEU A 357 -2.77 -13.63 -14.14
C LEU A 357 -2.84 -14.38 -15.47
N THR A 358 -3.54 -15.52 -15.52
CA THR A 358 -3.64 -16.37 -16.71
C THR A 358 -5.08 -16.45 -17.23
N THR A 359 -5.95 -17.19 -16.54
CA THR A 359 -7.30 -17.53 -16.99
C THR A 359 -8.23 -16.32 -17.11
N ARG A 360 -8.25 -15.45 -16.10
CA ARG A 360 -9.14 -14.28 -16.03
C ARG A 360 -8.53 -13.02 -16.65
N TRP A 361 -7.28 -13.07 -17.10
CA TRP A 361 -6.55 -11.86 -17.48
C TRP A 361 -7.26 -11.05 -18.58
N ASP A 362 -7.89 -11.72 -19.55
CA ASP A 362 -8.61 -11.02 -20.63
C ASP A 362 -9.89 -10.33 -20.16
N ALA A 363 -10.47 -10.75 -19.03
CA ALA A 363 -11.61 -10.06 -18.44
C ALA A 363 -11.24 -8.68 -17.89
N PHE A 364 -10.01 -8.50 -17.37
CA PHE A 364 -9.49 -7.18 -17.02
C PHE A 364 -9.30 -6.31 -18.28
N ARG A 365 -8.83 -6.92 -19.39
CA ARG A 365 -8.67 -6.23 -20.68
C ARG A 365 -10.00 -5.76 -21.25
N TYR A 366 -11.05 -6.55 -21.12
CA TYR A 366 -12.39 -6.17 -21.59
C TYR A 366 -12.86 -4.83 -20.99
N LEU A 367 -12.54 -4.58 -19.72
CA LEU A 367 -12.92 -3.35 -19.02
C LEU A 367 -11.88 -2.23 -19.11
N ASP A 368 -10.64 -2.53 -19.45
CA ASP A 368 -9.51 -1.60 -19.48
C ASP A 368 -9.30 -0.87 -18.13
N ASP A 369 -9.66 -1.52 -17.01
CA ASP A 369 -9.45 -1.03 -15.63
C ASP A 369 -8.58 -2.01 -14.84
N TYR A 370 -7.28 -2.02 -15.13
CA TYR A 370 -6.29 -2.89 -14.44
C TYR A 370 -5.90 -2.38 -13.06
N ARG A 371 -6.18 -1.10 -12.76
CA ARG A 371 -5.66 -0.40 -11.57
C ARG A 371 -6.00 -1.11 -10.25
N PRO A 372 -7.24 -1.57 -10.00
CA PRO A 372 -7.57 -2.24 -8.75
C PRO A 372 -6.73 -3.49 -8.49
N PHE A 373 -6.59 -4.34 -9.51
CA PHE A 373 -5.82 -5.57 -9.40
C PHE A 373 -4.31 -5.29 -9.31
N ASN A 374 -3.79 -4.37 -10.12
CA ASN A 374 -2.39 -3.94 -10.05
C ASN A 374 -2.01 -3.42 -8.67
N ASN A 375 -2.86 -2.58 -8.06
CA ASN A 375 -2.62 -2.06 -6.71
C ASN A 375 -2.66 -3.18 -5.66
N ALA A 376 -3.56 -4.15 -5.81
CA ALA A 376 -3.60 -5.31 -4.91
C ALA A 376 -2.36 -6.22 -5.06
N LEU A 377 -1.86 -6.42 -6.28
CA LEU A 377 -0.59 -7.13 -6.52
C LEU A 377 0.57 -6.43 -5.81
N ILE A 378 0.70 -5.11 -5.97
CA ILE A 378 1.75 -4.32 -5.31
C ILE A 378 1.61 -4.42 -3.78
N ALA A 379 0.41 -4.23 -3.24
CA ALA A 379 0.15 -4.31 -1.81
C ALA A 379 0.49 -5.70 -1.25
N ALA A 380 0.21 -6.78 -1.99
CA ALA A 380 0.44 -8.14 -1.54
C ALA A 380 1.92 -8.58 -1.63
N THR A 381 2.67 -8.10 -2.61
CA THR A 381 4.01 -8.65 -2.97
C THR A 381 5.19 -7.82 -2.46
N THR A 382 4.98 -6.57 -2.04
CA THR A 382 6.07 -5.65 -1.63
C THR A 382 6.39 -5.65 -0.14
N GLY A 383 5.70 -6.46 0.67
CA GLY A 383 5.97 -6.63 2.09
C GLY A 383 7.24 -7.44 2.37
N GLN A 384 7.79 -7.29 3.58
CA GLN A 384 8.97 -8.04 4.04
C GLN A 384 8.63 -9.38 4.72
N ASP A 385 7.34 -9.75 4.75
CA ASP A 385 6.90 -11.03 5.32
C ASP A 385 6.97 -12.17 4.29
N ALA A 386 7.00 -13.41 4.81
CA ALA A 386 7.14 -14.61 3.98
C ALA A 386 6.01 -14.78 2.95
N THR A 387 4.80 -14.29 3.23
CA THR A 387 3.68 -14.36 2.26
C THR A 387 3.92 -13.41 1.09
N SER A 388 4.39 -12.19 1.34
CA SER A 388 4.78 -11.27 0.26
C SER A 388 5.89 -11.83 -0.62
N THR A 389 6.96 -12.37 -0.03
CA THR A 389 8.05 -13.00 -0.78
C THR A 389 7.56 -14.22 -1.58
N LYS A 390 6.68 -15.05 -1.01
CA LYS A 390 6.07 -16.18 -1.71
C LYS A 390 5.24 -15.73 -2.91
N LEU A 391 4.34 -14.75 -2.74
CA LEU A 391 3.49 -14.25 -3.82
C LEU A 391 4.32 -13.56 -4.91
N ALA A 392 5.37 -12.83 -4.55
CA ALA A 392 6.31 -12.25 -5.51
C ALA A 392 6.98 -13.35 -6.35
N ALA A 393 7.44 -14.44 -5.72
CA ALA A 393 8.05 -15.58 -6.42
C ALA A 393 7.07 -16.30 -7.35
N GLU A 394 5.84 -16.53 -6.90
CA GLU A 394 4.79 -17.12 -7.72
C GLU A 394 4.45 -16.22 -8.91
N MET A 395 4.28 -14.91 -8.69
CA MET A 395 4.02 -13.93 -9.75
C MET A 395 5.16 -13.89 -10.78
N THR A 396 6.42 -13.85 -10.34
CA THR A 396 7.60 -13.91 -11.23
C THR A 396 7.55 -15.15 -12.11
N ARG A 397 7.31 -16.32 -11.52
CA ARG A 397 7.25 -17.58 -12.27
C ARG A 397 6.09 -17.62 -13.26
N ILE A 398 4.87 -17.30 -12.83
CA ILE A 398 3.68 -17.33 -13.68
C ILE A 398 3.87 -16.42 -14.89
N LEU A 399 4.33 -15.19 -14.68
CA LEU A 399 4.53 -14.24 -15.78
C LEU A 399 5.74 -14.60 -16.67
N ALA A 400 6.77 -15.24 -16.12
CA ALA A 400 7.84 -15.81 -16.93
C ALA A 400 7.31 -16.90 -17.88
N ASP A 401 6.45 -17.79 -17.39
CA ASP A 401 5.86 -18.86 -18.19
C ASP A 401 4.92 -18.32 -19.29
N GLU A 402 4.15 -17.27 -18.99
CA GLU A 402 3.29 -16.60 -19.98
C GLU A 402 4.08 -15.81 -21.04
N VAL A 403 5.20 -15.18 -20.66
CA VAL A 403 5.96 -14.30 -21.55
C VAL A 403 7.00 -15.04 -22.40
N ARG A 404 7.56 -16.15 -21.90
CA ARG A 404 8.62 -16.92 -22.56
C ARG A 404 8.29 -17.29 -24.01
N PRO A 405 7.08 -17.77 -24.36
CA PRO A 405 6.73 -18.12 -25.74
C PRO A 405 6.70 -16.92 -26.72
N ALA A 406 6.61 -15.70 -26.20
CA ALA A 406 6.57 -14.47 -26.99
C ALA A 406 7.95 -13.99 -27.45
N PHE A 407 9.02 -14.54 -26.86
CA PHE A 407 10.38 -14.26 -27.23
C PHE A 407 10.99 -15.37 -28.08
N THR A 408 11.97 -15.02 -28.90
CA THR A 408 12.81 -15.92 -29.68
C THR A 408 14.21 -15.35 -29.80
N LYS A 409 15.16 -16.15 -30.27
CA LYS A 409 16.46 -15.68 -30.71
C LYS A 409 16.39 -15.21 -32.17
N ALA A 410 16.97 -14.05 -32.46
CA ALA A 410 17.21 -13.57 -33.82
C ALA A 410 18.47 -14.18 -34.43
N ASP A 411 18.64 -14.07 -35.76
CA ASP A 411 19.86 -14.49 -36.47
C ASP A 411 21.11 -13.75 -35.98
N SER A 412 20.94 -12.54 -35.43
CA SER A 412 22.01 -11.75 -34.81
C SER A 412 22.46 -12.30 -33.45
N GLY A 413 21.79 -13.33 -32.92
CA GLY A 413 22.03 -13.88 -31.59
C GLY A 413 21.36 -13.11 -30.45
N ASN A 414 20.77 -11.93 -30.72
CA ASN A 414 20.03 -11.12 -29.75
C ASN A 414 18.59 -11.62 -29.54
N LEU A 415 17.96 -11.12 -28.47
CA LEU A 415 16.55 -11.33 -28.20
C LEU A 415 15.68 -10.69 -29.28
N ALA A 416 14.63 -11.39 -29.72
CA ALA A 416 13.61 -10.88 -30.63
C ALA A 416 12.20 -11.20 -30.13
N ILE A 417 11.26 -10.33 -30.47
CA ILE A 417 9.84 -10.52 -30.18
C ILE A 417 9.23 -11.34 -31.32
N LYS A 418 8.80 -12.56 -31.02
CA LYS A 418 8.06 -13.43 -31.94
C LYS A 418 6.55 -13.10 -31.93
N ASP A 419 6.01 -12.80 -30.75
CA ASP A 419 4.60 -12.50 -30.56
C ASP A 419 4.43 -11.17 -29.81
N ARG A 420 4.25 -10.09 -30.57
CA ARG A 420 4.09 -8.76 -30.00
C ARG A 420 2.75 -8.60 -29.28
N GLU A 421 1.71 -9.25 -29.77
CA GLU A 421 0.36 -9.17 -29.20
C GLU A 421 0.33 -9.78 -27.80
N ALA A 422 1.00 -10.92 -27.60
CA ALA A 422 1.16 -11.52 -26.27
C ALA A 422 1.88 -10.58 -25.27
N LEU A 423 2.92 -9.86 -25.70
CA LEU A 423 3.62 -8.90 -24.83
C LEU A 423 2.81 -7.65 -24.52
N ASP A 424 2.07 -7.14 -25.49
CA ASP A 424 1.21 -5.98 -25.30
C ASP A 424 -0.01 -6.34 -24.44
N ARG A 425 -0.47 -7.61 -24.51
CA ARG A 425 -1.49 -8.17 -23.59
C ARG A 425 -1.05 -8.10 -22.13
N LEU A 426 0.23 -8.33 -21.83
CA LEU A 426 0.79 -8.32 -20.47
C LEU A 426 1.37 -6.96 -20.06
N ALA A 427 1.33 -5.93 -20.92
CA ALA A 427 1.90 -4.62 -20.64
C ALA A 427 1.41 -3.99 -19.31
N PRO A 428 0.12 -4.09 -18.92
CA PRO A 428 -0.34 -3.56 -17.64
C PRO A 428 0.30 -4.19 -16.39
N LEU A 429 0.94 -5.37 -16.51
CA LEU A 429 1.57 -6.08 -15.39
C LEU A 429 3.06 -5.78 -15.21
N ARG A 430 3.68 -5.06 -16.16
CA ARG A 430 5.13 -4.77 -16.13
C ARG A 430 5.54 -4.02 -14.86
N TYR A 431 4.83 -2.95 -14.53
CA TYR A 431 5.13 -2.12 -13.36
C TYR A 431 4.85 -2.86 -12.02
N PRO A 432 3.69 -3.50 -11.78
CA PRO A 432 3.49 -4.31 -10.58
C PRO A 432 4.53 -5.43 -10.41
N LEU A 433 4.91 -6.09 -11.51
CA LEU A 433 5.97 -7.09 -11.50
C LEU A 433 7.29 -6.45 -11.06
N ALA A 434 7.71 -5.36 -11.70
CA ALA A 434 8.94 -4.65 -11.34
C ALA A 434 8.96 -4.21 -9.86
N GLN A 435 7.84 -3.75 -9.31
CA GLN A 435 7.73 -3.37 -7.90
C GLN A 435 7.87 -4.58 -6.96
N ALA A 436 7.21 -5.70 -7.26
CA ALA A 436 7.36 -6.95 -6.52
C ALA A 436 8.82 -7.42 -6.52
N MET A 437 9.48 -7.30 -7.68
CA MET A 437 10.86 -7.65 -7.90
C MET A 437 11.83 -6.75 -7.12
N ALA A 438 11.65 -5.43 -7.21
CA ALA A 438 12.42 -4.43 -6.50
C ALA A 438 12.33 -4.60 -4.97
N ALA A 439 11.14 -4.85 -4.43
CA ALA A 439 10.95 -5.08 -3.00
C ALA A 439 11.65 -6.36 -2.48
N ASN A 440 11.93 -7.32 -3.37
CA ASN A 440 12.57 -8.61 -3.06
C ASN A 440 13.98 -8.72 -3.69
N ILE A 441 14.64 -7.59 -3.99
CA ILE A 441 15.92 -7.56 -4.72
C ILE A 441 17.05 -8.38 -4.08
N ASP A 442 17.06 -8.53 -2.76
CA ASP A 442 18.02 -9.41 -2.04
C ASP A 442 17.85 -10.88 -2.43
N GLN A 443 16.61 -11.36 -2.56
CA GLN A 443 16.34 -12.74 -2.98
C GLN A 443 16.81 -12.97 -4.42
N PHE A 444 16.72 -11.94 -5.25
CA PHE A 444 17.03 -12.01 -6.68
C PHE A 444 18.53 -12.02 -6.88
N SER A 445 19.22 -11.14 -6.15
CA SER A 445 20.67 -11.10 -6.09
C SER A 445 21.19 -12.46 -5.64
N ARG A 446 20.62 -13.09 -4.60
CA ARG A 446 21.03 -14.43 -4.15
C ARG A 446 20.74 -15.53 -5.18
N LEU A 447 19.61 -15.46 -5.88
CA LEU A 447 19.28 -16.40 -6.96
C LEU A 447 20.28 -16.32 -8.10
N LEU A 448 20.69 -15.11 -8.51
CA LEU A 448 21.69 -14.89 -9.57
C LEU A 448 23.11 -15.23 -9.13
N LEU A 449 23.46 -14.99 -7.85
CA LEU A 449 24.83 -15.16 -7.35
C LEU A 449 25.16 -16.60 -6.95
N ASN A 450 24.24 -17.25 -6.23
CA ASN A 450 24.51 -18.49 -5.52
C ASN A 450 23.51 -19.59 -5.87
N HIS A 451 22.66 -19.39 -6.89
CA HIS A 451 21.55 -20.29 -7.24
C HIS A 451 20.64 -20.61 -6.04
N ALA A 452 20.51 -19.66 -5.11
CA ALA A 452 19.61 -19.79 -3.97
C ALA A 452 18.15 -19.82 -4.46
N THR A 453 17.25 -20.41 -3.68
CA THR A 453 15.84 -20.54 -4.06
C THR A 453 15.08 -19.24 -3.80
N PHE A 454 14.45 -18.66 -4.82
CA PHE A 454 13.41 -17.65 -4.66
C PHE A 454 12.04 -18.31 -4.87
N GLY A 455 11.53 -18.94 -3.81
CA GLY A 455 10.35 -19.80 -3.91
C GLY A 455 10.56 -20.92 -4.94
N LYS A 456 9.69 -20.97 -5.97
CA LYS A 456 9.79 -21.93 -7.08
C LYS A 456 10.28 -21.30 -8.39
N ALA A 457 10.74 -20.05 -8.37
CA ALA A 457 11.28 -19.37 -9.54
C ALA A 457 12.76 -19.74 -9.73
N SER A 458 13.13 -20.09 -10.96
CA SER A 458 14.51 -20.30 -11.38
C SER A 458 15.15 -19.00 -11.89
N ALA A 459 16.47 -19.00 -12.10
CA ALA A 459 17.18 -17.85 -12.69
C ALA A 459 16.77 -17.60 -14.16
N GLU A 460 16.36 -18.65 -14.87
CA GLU A 460 15.75 -18.54 -16.20
C GLU A 460 14.40 -17.82 -16.11
N ASP A 461 13.51 -18.26 -15.20
CA ASP A 461 12.22 -17.60 -14.99
C ASP A 461 12.40 -16.12 -14.62
N LEU A 462 13.37 -15.83 -13.74
CA LEU A 462 13.71 -14.45 -13.39
C LEU A 462 14.11 -13.63 -14.61
N SER A 463 14.86 -14.20 -15.55
CA SER A 463 15.34 -13.49 -16.74
C SER A 463 14.19 -13.14 -17.70
N TYR A 464 13.26 -14.07 -17.94
CA TYR A 464 12.05 -13.77 -18.73
C TYR A 464 11.12 -12.79 -18.03
N ALA A 465 10.94 -12.91 -16.72
CA ALA A 465 10.16 -11.94 -15.93
C ALA A 465 10.80 -10.54 -15.96
N LEU A 466 12.13 -10.44 -15.86
CA LEU A 466 12.85 -9.17 -16.03
C LEU A 466 12.66 -8.61 -17.44
N ALA A 467 12.64 -9.45 -18.48
CA ALA A 467 12.39 -8.99 -19.85
C ALA A 467 10.99 -8.34 -19.99
N LEU A 468 9.98 -8.86 -19.28
CA LEU A 468 8.67 -8.22 -19.18
C LEU A 468 8.73 -6.93 -18.35
N ALA A 469 9.23 -7.01 -17.12
CA ALA A 469 9.22 -5.93 -16.13
C ALA A 469 10.01 -4.70 -16.60
N THR A 470 11.21 -4.92 -17.14
CA THR A 470 12.06 -3.85 -17.66
C THR A 470 11.55 -3.28 -18.97
N GLY A 471 10.52 -3.87 -19.61
CA GLY A 471 9.83 -3.26 -20.74
C GLY A 471 9.00 -2.02 -20.38
N ASP A 472 8.91 -1.67 -19.09
CA ASP A 472 8.34 -0.43 -18.55
C ASP A 472 9.44 0.42 -17.91
N ASP A 473 9.48 1.71 -18.25
CA ASP A 473 10.57 2.61 -17.84
C ASP A 473 10.56 2.84 -16.33
N ALA A 474 9.39 3.06 -15.73
CA ALA A 474 9.24 3.22 -14.28
C ALA A 474 9.57 1.93 -13.52
N GLY A 475 9.23 0.77 -14.10
CA GLY A 475 9.61 -0.54 -13.59
C GLY A 475 11.13 -0.75 -13.61
N PHE A 476 11.80 -0.44 -14.73
CA PHE A 476 13.26 -0.49 -14.82
C PHE A 476 13.92 0.45 -13.81
N GLU A 477 13.41 1.67 -13.67
CA GLU A 477 13.89 2.64 -12.68
C GLU A 477 13.81 2.09 -11.25
N ALA A 478 12.67 1.50 -10.87
CA ALA A 478 12.47 0.90 -9.55
C ALA A 478 13.48 -0.22 -9.25
N LEU A 479 13.81 -1.05 -10.25
CA LEU A 479 14.81 -2.12 -10.13
C LEU A 479 16.23 -1.59 -9.93
N ILE A 480 16.64 -0.57 -10.71
CA ILE A 480 17.96 0.05 -10.58
C ILE A 480 18.11 0.72 -9.20
N ARG A 481 17.07 1.41 -8.73
CA ARG A 481 17.06 2.01 -7.38
C ARG A 481 17.19 0.96 -6.29
N ALA A 482 16.41 -0.12 -6.37
CA ALA A 482 16.47 -1.20 -5.41
C ALA A 482 17.84 -1.88 -5.38
N GLN A 483 18.46 -2.14 -6.54
CA GLN A 483 19.79 -2.73 -6.61
C GLN A 483 20.88 -1.78 -6.10
N THR A 484 20.70 -0.47 -6.27
CA THR A 484 21.61 0.54 -5.70
C THR A 484 21.57 0.55 -4.18
N GLU A 485 20.37 0.57 -3.58
CA GLU A 485 20.25 0.49 -2.12
C GLU A 485 20.72 -0.86 -1.58
N HIS A 486 20.52 -1.95 -2.34
CA HIS A 486 21.05 -3.26 -2.00
C HIS A 486 22.58 -3.25 -1.95
N MET A 487 23.25 -2.71 -2.99
CA MET A 487 24.70 -2.60 -3.02
C MET A 487 25.23 -1.72 -1.89
N ARG A 488 24.60 -0.59 -1.63
CA ARG A 488 24.96 0.28 -0.51
C ARG A 488 24.89 -0.46 0.82
N ALA A 489 23.77 -1.14 1.10
CA ALA A 489 23.60 -1.93 2.32
C ALA A 489 24.65 -3.07 2.40
N ALA A 490 24.98 -3.71 1.29
CA ALA A 490 25.99 -4.76 1.22
C ALA A 490 27.40 -4.22 1.55
N LEU A 491 27.77 -3.05 1.03
CA LEU A 491 29.04 -2.38 1.34
C LEU A 491 29.10 -1.92 2.80
N ASP A 492 27.97 -1.51 3.37
CA ASP A 492 27.89 -1.13 4.78
C ASP A 492 28.16 -2.31 5.74
N THR A 493 27.98 -3.57 5.28
CA THR A 493 28.33 -4.76 6.08
C THR A 493 29.83 -5.01 6.25
N VAL A 494 30.68 -4.31 5.49
CA VAL A 494 32.14 -4.43 5.62
C VAL A 494 32.59 -3.79 6.94
N PRO A 495 33.47 -4.42 7.73
CA PRO A 495 33.94 -3.83 8.99
C PRO A 495 34.87 -2.64 8.77
N PRO A 496 35.13 -1.82 9.79
CA PRO A 496 36.16 -0.78 9.73
C PRO A 496 37.56 -1.37 9.90
N VAL A 497 38.56 -0.72 9.32
CA VAL A 497 39.98 -1.01 9.56
C VAL A 497 40.30 -0.85 11.04
N GLY A 498 41.02 -1.81 11.62
CA GLY A 498 41.35 -1.85 13.03
C GLY A 498 40.28 -2.49 13.92
N LEU A 499 39.32 -3.20 13.35
CA LEU A 499 38.43 -4.10 14.11
C LEU A 499 39.28 -5.21 14.77
N THR A 500 39.05 -5.44 16.05
CA THR A 500 39.73 -6.43 16.89
C THR A 500 38.74 -7.02 17.89
N LEU A 501 39.07 -8.15 18.52
CA LEU A 501 38.24 -8.70 19.61
C LEU A 501 37.98 -7.66 20.74
N ALA A 502 38.96 -6.81 21.03
CA ALA A 502 38.87 -5.83 22.11
C ALA A 502 37.91 -4.66 21.83
N ASN A 503 37.59 -4.37 20.56
CA ASN A 503 36.70 -3.26 20.19
C ASN A 503 35.45 -3.70 19.41
N ALA A 504 35.28 -5.00 19.11
CA ALA A 504 34.19 -5.53 18.32
C ALA A 504 32.81 -5.16 18.86
N GLU A 505 32.53 -5.47 20.15
CA GLU A 505 31.23 -5.16 20.76
C GLU A 505 30.92 -3.65 20.71
N LYS A 506 31.92 -2.80 20.94
CA LYS A 506 31.78 -1.35 20.90
C LYS A 506 31.45 -0.83 19.49
N LEU A 507 31.91 -1.54 18.46
CA LEU A 507 31.67 -1.21 17.06
C LEU A 507 30.46 -1.95 16.46
N GLY A 508 29.73 -2.74 17.27
CA GLY A 508 28.55 -3.48 16.83
C GLY A 508 28.85 -4.80 16.12
N PHE A 509 30.04 -5.36 16.30
CA PHE A 509 30.47 -6.64 15.74
C PHE A 509 30.61 -7.72 16.82
N THR A 510 30.50 -8.97 16.43
CA THR A 510 30.72 -10.13 17.31
C THR A 510 32.15 -10.67 17.19
N GLU A 511 32.58 -11.49 18.14
CA GLU A 511 33.84 -12.25 18.05
C GLU A 511 33.90 -13.13 16.78
N ALA A 512 32.76 -13.72 16.40
CA ALA A 512 32.65 -14.48 15.16
C ALA A 512 32.84 -13.62 13.91
N ASP A 513 32.43 -12.34 13.96
CA ASP A 513 32.65 -11.39 12.88
C ASP A 513 34.14 -11.06 12.75
N VAL A 514 34.84 -10.79 13.85
CA VAL A 514 36.29 -10.53 13.80
C VAL A 514 37.01 -11.68 13.12
N LYS A 515 36.76 -12.92 13.56
CA LYS A 515 37.36 -14.11 12.95
C LYS A 515 36.97 -14.32 11.48
N LYS A 516 35.76 -13.92 11.10
CA LYS A 516 35.30 -14.01 9.71
C LYS A 516 36.01 -12.99 8.82
N PHE A 517 36.35 -11.82 9.36
CA PHE A 517 36.86 -10.68 8.61
C PHE A 517 38.39 -10.56 8.61
N ASP A 518 39.06 -11.19 9.58
CA ASP A 518 40.51 -11.31 9.69
C ASP A 518 40.98 -12.52 8.87
N PHE A 519 41.54 -12.29 7.67
CA PHE A 519 41.91 -13.38 6.76
C PHE A 519 43.30 -13.96 7.02
N ASP A 520 44.19 -13.22 7.69
CA ASP A 520 45.54 -13.68 8.02
C ASP A 520 45.66 -14.22 9.46
N GLU A 521 44.56 -14.17 10.21
CA GLU A 521 44.40 -14.65 11.59
C GLU A 521 45.36 -13.97 12.59
N ASP A 522 45.74 -12.72 12.32
CA ASP A 522 46.65 -11.94 13.18
C ASP A 522 45.96 -11.31 14.40
N GLY A 523 44.63 -11.41 14.47
CA GLY A 523 43.78 -10.88 15.53
C GLY A 523 43.24 -9.47 15.26
N ARG A 524 43.50 -8.91 14.07
CA ARG A 524 43.08 -7.57 13.66
C ARG A 524 42.68 -7.54 12.19
N VAL A 525 41.51 -6.97 11.92
CA VAL A 525 41.11 -6.64 10.55
C VAL A 525 41.89 -5.42 10.04
N ASP A 526 42.75 -5.64 9.06
CA ASP A 526 43.64 -4.62 8.50
C ASP A 526 43.13 -4.05 7.15
N LYS A 527 43.93 -3.22 6.47
CA LYS A 527 43.51 -2.64 5.18
C LYS A 527 43.42 -3.68 4.06
N ALA A 528 44.27 -4.72 4.09
CA ALA A 528 44.25 -5.79 3.09
C ALA A 528 42.97 -6.63 3.23
N ASP A 529 42.58 -6.96 4.46
CA ASP A 529 41.32 -7.66 4.75
C ASP A 529 40.10 -6.89 4.23
N ILE A 530 40.00 -5.61 4.59
CA ILE A 530 38.90 -4.75 4.14
C ILE A 530 38.87 -4.64 2.62
N LYS A 531 40.04 -4.52 1.98
CA LYS A 531 40.12 -4.47 0.51
C LYS A 531 39.58 -5.75 -0.13
N GLN A 532 39.91 -6.91 0.42
CA GLN A 532 39.41 -8.19 -0.07
C GLN A 532 37.89 -8.31 0.14
N PHE A 533 37.35 -7.92 1.29
CA PHE A 533 35.90 -7.90 1.51
C PHE A 533 35.15 -6.94 0.60
N LEU A 534 35.67 -5.72 0.42
CA LEU A 534 35.11 -4.76 -0.53
C LEU A 534 35.11 -5.36 -1.94
N THR A 535 36.21 -6.00 -2.34
CA THR A 535 36.31 -6.68 -3.63
C THR A 535 35.22 -7.72 -3.81
N ASP A 536 35.05 -8.62 -2.84
CA ASP A 536 34.05 -9.70 -2.92
C ASP A 536 32.63 -9.14 -2.98
N ARG A 537 32.34 -8.09 -2.19
CA ARG A 537 31.04 -7.40 -2.23
C ARG A 537 30.79 -6.71 -3.55
N ILE A 538 31.77 -5.98 -4.07
CA ILE A 538 31.65 -5.26 -5.34
C ILE A 538 31.41 -6.22 -6.50
N VAL A 539 32.13 -7.34 -6.54
CA VAL A 539 31.92 -8.39 -7.56
C VAL A 539 30.54 -9.02 -7.42
N ALA A 540 30.09 -9.30 -6.20
CA ALA A 540 28.75 -9.82 -5.97
C ALA A 540 27.65 -8.83 -6.44
N GLU A 541 27.78 -7.55 -6.12
CA GLU A 541 26.77 -6.55 -6.47
C GLU A 541 26.80 -6.15 -7.95
N ALA A 542 27.96 -6.24 -8.61
CA ALA A 542 28.10 -5.97 -10.03
C ALA A 542 27.29 -6.92 -10.92
N ARG A 543 27.11 -8.19 -10.50
CA ARG A 543 26.44 -9.20 -11.34
C ARG A 543 24.93 -8.93 -11.51
N PRO A 544 24.11 -8.71 -10.45
CA PRO A 544 22.70 -8.35 -10.63
C PRO A 544 22.50 -7.02 -11.38
N PHE A 545 23.38 -6.02 -11.16
CA PHE A 545 23.36 -4.79 -11.95
C PHE A 545 23.56 -5.06 -13.45
N GLY A 546 24.57 -5.87 -13.79
CA GLY A 546 24.84 -6.27 -15.17
C GLY A 546 23.66 -7.01 -15.78
N HIS A 547 23.05 -7.93 -15.01
CA HIS A 547 21.89 -8.71 -15.45
C HIS A 547 20.67 -7.85 -15.77
N ILE A 548 20.30 -6.92 -14.87
CA ILE A 548 19.14 -6.03 -15.06
C ILE A 548 19.36 -5.09 -16.27
N THR A 549 20.55 -4.49 -16.36
CA THR A 549 20.88 -3.55 -17.43
C THR A 549 20.98 -4.22 -18.80
N GLU A 550 21.57 -5.42 -18.87
CA GLU A 550 21.68 -6.18 -20.10
C GLU A 550 20.33 -6.73 -20.57
N ILE A 551 19.45 -7.17 -19.66
CA ILE A 551 18.08 -7.58 -20.07
C ILE A 551 17.31 -6.40 -20.65
N ARG A 552 17.40 -5.20 -20.05
CA ARG A 552 16.80 -3.99 -20.63
C ARG A 552 17.43 -3.66 -22.00
N ARG A 553 18.76 -3.80 -22.11
CA ARG A 553 19.56 -4.00 -23.34
C ARG A 553 18.76 -4.72 -24.43
N GLN A 554 18.57 -6.00 -24.17
CA GLN A 554 17.94 -6.96 -25.06
C GLN A 554 16.49 -6.62 -25.38
N VAL A 555 15.70 -6.15 -24.41
CA VAL A 555 14.31 -5.77 -24.62
C VAL A 555 14.20 -4.57 -25.57
N LEU A 556 15.04 -3.55 -25.41
CA LEU A 556 15.06 -2.38 -26.29
C LEU A 556 15.43 -2.76 -27.73
N ILE A 557 16.41 -3.66 -27.89
CA ILE A 557 16.77 -4.22 -29.20
C ILE A 557 15.59 -4.99 -29.81
N ALA A 558 14.96 -5.86 -29.02
CA ALA A 558 13.82 -6.66 -29.44
C ALA A 558 12.61 -5.78 -29.82
N GLN A 559 12.49 -4.57 -29.25
CA GLN A 559 11.49 -3.56 -29.59
C GLN A 559 11.83 -2.73 -30.85
N GLY A 560 12.97 -3.01 -31.50
CA GLY A 560 13.35 -2.40 -32.77
C GLY A 560 14.32 -1.22 -32.66
N LEU A 561 14.87 -0.95 -31.47
CA LEU A 561 16.00 -0.04 -31.38
C LEU A 561 17.26 -0.74 -31.91
N ASP A 562 18.06 -0.02 -32.68
CA ASP A 562 19.43 -0.46 -32.95
C ASP A 562 20.25 -0.42 -31.64
N ASP A 563 21.33 -1.20 -31.61
CA ASP A 563 22.14 -1.39 -30.40
C ASP A 563 22.60 -0.06 -29.78
N LYS A 564 23.02 0.90 -30.61
CA LYS A 564 23.49 2.21 -30.15
C LYS A 564 22.37 3.05 -29.56
N LYS A 565 21.16 3.04 -30.13
CA LYS A 565 20.01 3.76 -29.57
C LYS A 565 19.43 3.10 -28.34
N ALA A 566 19.43 1.77 -28.29
CA ALA A 566 19.10 1.03 -27.09
C ALA A 566 20.05 1.45 -25.97
N ASP A 567 21.34 1.60 -26.30
CA ASP A 567 22.30 2.14 -25.37
C ASP A 567 21.93 3.60 -24.98
N GLU A 568 21.89 4.56 -25.88
CA GLU A 568 21.58 5.96 -25.53
C GLU A 568 20.30 6.17 -24.69
N SER A 569 19.25 5.39 -24.98
CA SER A 569 17.98 5.41 -24.25
C SER A 569 18.14 4.96 -22.79
N LEU A 570 18.82 3.82 -22.59
CA LEU A 570 19.15 3.29 -21.27
C LEU A 570 20.03 4.26 -20.46
N LYS A 571 20.82 5.12 -21.13
CA LYS A 571 21.69 6.14 -20.47
C LYS A 571 20.86 7.15 -19.70
N ASN A 572 19.85 7.66 -20.38
CA ASN A 572 18.98 8.70 -19.84
C ASN A 572 18.17 8.13 -18.68
N MET A 573 17.65 6.91 -18.82
CA MET A 573 16.89 6.23 -17.77
C MET A 573 17.74 5.97 -16.51
N VAL A 574 18.95 5.44 -16.67
CA VAL A 574 19.84 5.20 -15.53
C VAL A 574 20.24 6.52 -14.86
N ARG A 575 20.54 7.56 -15.63
CA ARG A 575 20.85 8.89 -15.09
C ARG A 575 19.67 9.47 -14.29
N GLU A 576 18.45 9.33 -14.78
CA GLU A 576 17.23 9.79 -14.09
C GLU A 576 16.95 8.99 -12.82
N ALA A 577 17.12 7.67 -12.85
CA ALA A 577 17.00 6.79 -11.69
C ALA A 577 17.98 7.18 -10.56
N ILE A 578 19.22 7.51 -10.95
CA ILE A 578 20.33 7.79 -10.03
C ILE A 578 20.33 9.25 -9.55
N GLY A 579 19.79 10.20 -10.32
CA GLY A 579 19.79 11.63 -10.03
C GLY A 579 19.06 12.05 -8.74
N LEU A 580 18.42 11.13 -8.03
CA LEU A 580 17.77 11.37 -6.74
C LEU A 580 18.62 11.00 -5.51
N PHE A 581 19.84 10.47 -5.68
CA PHE A 581 20.78 10.31 -4.56
C PHE A 581 21.32 11.67 -4.10
N PRO A 582 21.59 11.86 -2.79
CA PRO A 582 22.10 13.13 -2.28
C PRO A 582 23.44 13.47 -2.94
N VAL A 583 23.39 14.43 -3.87
CA VAL A 583 24.57 15.08 -4.44
C VAL A 583 25.16 15.98 -3.34
N PRO A 584 26.50 15.97 -3.15
CA PRO A 584 27.19 16.89 -2.24
C PRO A 584 26.70 18.34 -2.39
N GLY A 585 26.37 18.97 -1.25
CA GLY A 585 25.80 20.31 -1.18
C GLY A 585 24.27 20.40 -1.05
N ALA A 586 23.53 19.29 -1.20
CA ALA A 586 22.07 19.26 -1.03
C ALA A 586 21.65 19.07 0.45
N ARG A 587 21.81 20.11 1.29
CA ARG A 587 21.35 20.12 2.70
C ARG A 587 19.88 19.69 2.90
N GLN A 588 19.04 19.84 1.88
CA GLN A 588 17.58 19.67 1.96
C GLN A 588 17.10 18.21 1.93
N VAL A 589 17.92 17.24 1.48
CA VAL A 589 17.51 15.82 1.41
C VAL A 589 17.51 15.17 2.80
N GLY A 590 18.42 15.60 3.70
CA GLY A 590 18.48 15.12 5.09
C GLY A 590 17.38 15.70 6.00
N GLU A 591 16.94 16.94 5.75
CA GLU A 591 15.84 17.58 6.50
C GLU A 591 14.45 17.04 6.08
N LEU A 592 14.30 16.63 4.81
CA LEU A 592 13.10 15.93 4.33
C LEU A 592 12.93 14.55 4.98
N ALA A 593 14.03 13.84 5.27
CA ALA A 593 14.01 12.58 5.99
C ALA A 593 13.59 12.76 7.47
N THR A 594 13.85 13.92 8.09
CA THR A 594 13.51 14.14 9.51
C THR A 594 12.07 14.64 9.71
N GLY A 595 11.52 15.43 8.78
CA GLY A 595 10.15 15.95 8.85
C GLY A 595 9.06 14.93 8.53
N ALA A 596 9.33 13.95 7.65
CA ALA A 596 8.37 12.90 7.27
C ALA A 596 8.57 11.57 8.02
N PHE A 597 9.73 11.34 8.65
CA PHE A 597 10.07 10.05 9.28
C PHE A 597 10.46 10.16 10.77
N GLY A 598 10.12 11.26 11.45
CA GLY A 598 10.45 11.48 12.88
C GLY A 598 9.97 10.38 13.86
N GLY A 599 9.11 9.45 13.43
CA GLY A 599 8.68 8.29 14.21
C GLY A 599 9.32 6.94 13.83
N LEU A 600 10.12 6.86 12.77
CA LEU A 600 10.66 5.61 12.18
C LEU A 600 12.19 5.48 12.24
N VAL A 601 12.90 6.48 12.78
CA VAL A 601 14.38 6.50 12.85
C VAL A 601 14.91 5.81 14.14
N GLY A 602 14.02 5.33 15.01
CA GLY A 602 14.39 4.83 16.35
C GLY A 602 14.94 3.40 16.43
N THR A 603 14.81 2.59 15.38
CA THR A 603 15.33 1.20 15.34
C THR A 603 15.87 0.95 13.94
N GLY A 604 17.11 0.44 13.84
CA GLY A 604 17.94 0.51 12.64
C GLY A 604 17.22 0.17 11.33
N TYR A 605 17.36 1.08 10.34
CA TYR A 605 17.27 0.83 8.90
C TYR A 605 16.36 -0.32 8.45
N ASP A 606 15.10 -0.33 8.89
CA ASP A 606 14.11 -1.19 8.27
C ASP A 606 13.89 -0.70 6.83
N LYS A 607 14.21 -1.59 5.89
CA LYS A 607 14.07 -1.43 4.43
C LYS A 607 12.75 -0.73 4.08
N LEU A 608 12.86 0.50 3.60
CA LEU A 608 11.73 1.27 3.07
C LEU A 608 11.07 0.47 1.93
N THR A 609 9.73 0.42 1.93
CA THR A 609 8.93 -0.23 0.89
C THR A 609 8.93 0.61 -0.39
N GLY A 610 8.80 -0.02 -1.57
CA GLY A 610 8.79 0.68 -2.87
C GLY A 610 7.80 1.85 -2.97
N ALA A 611 6.62 1.73 -2.33
CA ALA A 611 5.63 2.80 -2.29
C ALA A 611 6.05 4.03 -1.45
N ALA A 612 6.86 3.84 -0.40
CA ALA A 612 7.42 4.94 0.38
C ALA A 612 8.50 5.68 -0.42
N TYR A 613 9.26 4.96 -1.25
CA TYR A 613 10.21 5.57 -2.19
C TYR A 613 9.52 6.35 -3.31
N ASP A 614 8.39 5.89 -3.86
CA ASP A 614 7.69 6.58 -4.94
C ASP A 614 7.08 7.93 -4.50
N GLU A 615 6.60 8.03 -3.26
CA GLU A 615 6.07 9.28 -2.71
C GLU A 615 7.20 10.28 -2.40
N VAL A 616 8.33 9.81 -1.87
CA VAL A 616 9.54 10.61 -1.65
C VAL A 616 10.11 11.09 -2.99
N SER A 617 10.20 10.21 -3.98
CA SER A 617 10.74 10.51 -5.31
C SER A 617 9.86 11.51 -6.06
N ARG A 618 8.53 11.39 -5.99
CA ARG A 618 7.60 12.41 -6.53
C ARG A 618 7.78 13.77 -5.86
N GLN A 619 7.96 13.82 -4.55
CA GLN A 619 8.16 15.09 -3.85
C GLN A 619 9.51 15.75 -4.16
N VAL A 620 10.58 14.95 -4.32
CA VAL A 620 11.91 15.45 -4.69
C VAL A 620 11.93 15.90 -6.16
N ALA A 621 11.40 15.11 -7.08
CA ALA A 621 11.33 15.47 -8.51
C ALA A 621 10.49 16.74 -8.75
N ARG A 622 9.36 16.89 -8.04
CA ARG A 622 8.50 18.08 -8.13
C ARG A 622 9.22 19.35 -7.65
N ARG A 623 10.01 19.26 -6.57
CA ARG A 623 10.83 20.40 -6.10
C ARG A 623 12.06 20.68 -6.96
N MET A 624 12.72 19.67 -7.51
CA MET A 624 13.82 19.87 -8.47
C MET A 624 13.32 20.55 -9.75
N SER A 625 12.10 20.23 -10.18
CA SER A 625 11.43 20.92 -11.30
C SER A 625 11.03 22.36 -10.95
N GLU A 626 10.65 22.64 -9.70
CA GLU A 626 10.25 23.99 -9.25
C GLU A 626 11.47 24.91 -9.04
N ASP A 627 12.62 24.38 -8.61
CA ASP A 627 13.83 25.15 -8.32
C ASP A 627 14.75 25.35 -9.55
N GLY A 628 14.41 24.80 -10.73
CA GLY A 628 15.12 25.02 -11.98
C GLY A 628 16.60 24.57 -11.99
N ARG A 629 17.01 23.74 -11.02
CA ARG A 629 18.39 23.26 -10.91
C ARG A 629 18.58 22.05 -11.82
N ASN A 630 19.13 22.30 -13.00
CA ASN A 630 19.65 21.23 -13.84
C ASN A 630 20.99 20.75 -13.25
N LEU A 631 21.21 19.44 -13.24
CA LEU A 631 22.49 18.84 -12.85
C LEU A 631 23.58 19.30 -13.84
N ASP A 632 24.33 20.34 -13.45
CA ASP A 632 25.24 21.09 -14.33
C ASP A 632 26.37 20.27 -14.96
N GLY A 633 26.74 20.70 -16.18
CA GLY A 633 28.05 20.71 -16.85
C GLY A 633 28.94 19.45 -16.86
N ILE A 634 29.23 18.87 -15.70
CA ILE A 634 30.07 17.68 -15.52
C ILE A 634 29.25 16.40 -15.73
N HIS A 635 27.92 16.48 -15.60
CA HIS A 635 26.98 15.40 -15.94
C HIS A 635 26.67 15.28 -17.44
N GLY A 636 27.18 16.21 -18.27
CA GLY A 636 26.94 16.27 -19.71
C GLY A 636 27.79 15.32 -20.57
N THR A 637 28.87 14.74 -20.02
CA THR A 637 29.85 13.90 -20.74
C THR A 637 29.70 12.40 -20.47
N LEU A 638 28.51 11.93 -20.13
CA LEU A 638 28.23 10.49 -20.05
C LEU A 638 28.00 9.96 -21.46
N GLY A 639 28.91 9.15 -22.01
CA GLY A 639 28.79 8.59 -23.36
C GLY A 639 28.10 7.22 -23.45
N ASP A 640 27.95 6.53 -22.31
CA ASP A 640 27.55 5.11 -22.21
C ASP A 640 26.73 4.88 -20.92
N ASN A 641 25.78 3.95 -20.94
CA ASN A 641 24.90 3.57 -19.82
C ASN A 641 25.66 2.90 -18.70
N ARG A 642 26.61 2.07 -19.13
CA ARG A 642 27.49 1.33 -18.26
C ARG A 642 28.29 2.32 -17.43
N LEU A 643 28.68 3.43 -18.04
CA LEU A 643 29.34 4.54 -17.36
C LEU A 643 28.47 5.15 -16.25
N ALA A 644 27.14 5.25 -16.39
CA ALA A 644 26.31 5.82 -15.33
C ALA A 644 26.24 4.91 -14.08
N VAL A 645 26.08 3.60 -14.28
CA VAL A 645 26.15 2.61 -13.18
C VAL A 645 27.56 2.52 -12.60
N GLU A 646 28.59 2.53 -13.45
CA GLU A 646 30.01 2.53 -13.05
C GLU A 646 30.36 3.78 -12.23
N ARG A 647 29.80 4.96 -12.56
CA ARG A 647 29.99 6.20 -11.80
C ARG A 647 29.26 6.16 -10.45
N LEU A 648 28.08 5.56 -10.39
CA LEU A 648 27.40 5.31 -9.12
C LEU A 648 28.21 4.34 -8.24
N ALA A 649 28.74 3.26 -8.83
CA ALA A 649 29.63 2.34 -8.14
C ALA A 649 30.88 3.06 -7.62
N GLU A 650 31.51 3.94 -8.40
CA GLU A 650 32.60 4.80 -7.96
C GLU A 650 32.27 5.62 -6.71
N GLN A 651 31.10 6.26 -6.69
CA GLN A 651 30.66 7.03 -5.54
C GLN A 651 30.44 6.16 -4.31
N MET A 652 29.80 5.00 -4.46
CA MET A 652 29.54 4.07 -3.36
C MET A 652 30.82 3.44 -2.84
N ILE A 653 31.76 3.08 -3.71
CA ILE A 653 33.06 2.50 -3.36
C ILE A 653 33.90 3.54 -2.60
N ALA A 654 34.02 4.76 -3.12
CA ALA A 654 34.76 5.82 -2.45
C ALA A 654 34.16 6.15 -1.07
N THR A 655 32.83 6.17 -0.98
CA THR A 655 32.11 6.35 0.29
C THR A 655 32.37 5.21 1.27
N ALA A 656 32.30 3.96 0.81
CA ALA A 656 32.59 2.81 1.65
C ALA A 656 34.04 2.85 2.14
N MET A 657 35.01 3.11 1.26
CA MET A 657 36.42 3.23 1.63
C MET A 657 36.66 4.32 2.68
N LEU A 658 36.01 5.49 2.53
CA LEU A 658 36.07 6.54 3.53
C LEU A 658 35.50 6.07 4.88
N ASN A 659 34.28 5.53 4.88
CA ASN A 659 33.58 5.12 6.09
C ASN A 659 34.25 3.95 6.82
N LYS A 660 35.00 3.11 6.10
CA LYS A 660 35.71 1.96 6.66
C LYS A 660 37.16 2.28 7.07
N GLY A 661 37.62 3.53 6.95
CA GLY A 661 38.98 3.93 7.35
C GLY A 661 40.07 3.49 6.36
N MET A 662 39.70 3.09 5.14
CA MET A 662 40.68 2.72 4.10
C MET A 662 41.53 3.93 3.68
N LEU A 663 40.94 5.12 3.72
CA LEU A 663 41.57 6.38 3.32
C LEU A 663 42.36 7.05 4.46
N ASP A 664 42.42 6.44 5.64
CA ASP A 664 43.19 6.97 6.77
C ASP A 664 44.69 6.86 6.53
N GLY A 665 45.45 7.85 6.98
CA GLY A 665 46.92 7.85 6.87
C GLY A 665 47.47 8.27 5.50
N PHE A 666 46.60 8.53 4.50
CA PHE A 666 47.02 9.18 3.26
C PHE A 666 47.28 10.67 3.47
N ASN A 667 48.18 11.24 2.66
CA ASN A 667 48.51 12.65 2.73
C ASN A 667 47.39 13.50 2.09
N LEU A 668 46.72 14.31 2.90
CA LEU A 668 45.65 15.23 2.50
C LEU A 668 46.11 16.68 2.36
N LYS A 669 47.41 16.94 2.43
CA LYS A 669 47.97 18.28 2.28
C LYS A 669 47.63 18.81 0.88
N ASP A 670 47.18 20.06 0.83
CA ASP A 670 46.82 20.80 -0.39
C ASP A 670 45.58 20.27 -1.15
N GLN A 671 44.81 19.37 -0.55
CA GLN A 671 43.54 18.88 -1.13
C GLN A 671 42.37 19.82 -0.79
N SER A 672 41.63 20.25 -1.81
CA SER A 672 40.47 21.15 -1.68
C SER A 672 39.30 20.56 -0.88
N PHE A 673 39.18 19.22 -0.89
CA PHE A 673 38.17 18.46 -0.17
C PHE A 673 38.60 18.09 1.26
N ALA A 674 39.73 18.58 1.74
CA ALA A 674 40.20 18.42 3.11
C ALA A 674 39.90 19.67 3.97
N THR A 675 39.78 19.48 5.29
CA THR A 675 39.53 20.52 6.29
C THR A 675 40.26 20.23 7.61
N GLY A 676 40.50 21.25 8.42
CA GLY A 676 41.06 21.12 9.78
C GLY A 676 42.58 20.94 9.88
N VAL A 677 43.06 20.89 11.12
CA VAL A 677 44.46 20.61 11.49
C VAL A 677 44.46 19.58 12.63
N PRO A 678 44.88 18.32 12.41
CA PRO A 678 45.38 17.76 11.16
C PRO A 678 44.31 17.70 10.05
N PRO A 679 44.69 17.75 8.76
CA PRO A 679 43.75 17.68 7.65
C PRO A 679 42.92 16.39 7.67
N ARG A 680 41.61 16.51 7.45
CA ARG A 680 40.64 15.41 7.34
C ARG A 680 39.73 15.63 6.15
N ILE A 681 39.23 14.56 5.53
CA ILE A 681 38.26 14.66 4.43
C ILE A 681 36.97 15.30 4.97
N LYS A 682 36.45 16.31 4.26
CA LYS A 682 35.19 16.99 4.61
C LYS A 682 34.03 15.99 4.60
N PRO A 683 32.99 16.18 5.44
CA PRO A 683 31.71 15.49 5.23
C PRO A 683 31.17 15.78 3.82
N PHE A 684 30.55 14.79 3.16
CA PHE A 684 30.01 15.00 1.80
C PHE A 684 28.98 16.13 1.72
N ALA A 685 28.22 16.36 2.80
CA ALA A 685 27.28 17.48 2.87
C ALA A 685 27.95 18.87 2.83
N GLU A 686 29.25 18.94 3.09
CA GLU A 686 30.07 20.15 3.12
C GLU A 686 30.96 20.31 1.88
N MET A 687 31.01 19.30 1.00
CA MET A 687 31.75 19.39 -0.25
C MET A 687 30.92 20.08 -1.33
N THR A 688 31.54 20.96 -2.11
CA THR A 688 30.97 21.41 -3.39
C THR A 688 31.00 20.28 -4.43
N PRO A 689 30.21 20.37 -5.52
CA PRO A 689 30.31 19.40 -6.62
C PRO A 689 31.73 19.28 -7.20
N GLN A 690 32.47 20.39 -7.31
CA GLN A 690 33.87 20.34 -7.76
C GLN A 690 34.79 19.67 -6.75
N GLU A 691 34.66 19.98 -5.46
CA GLU A 691 35.45 19.35 -4.39
C GLU A 691 35.18 17.84 -4.32
N TYR A 692 33.94 17.41 -4.47
CA TYR A 692 33.60 15.98 -4.50
C TYR A 692 34.15 15.28 -5.73
N SER A 693 34.12 15.93 -6.89
CA SER A 693 34.71 15.37 -8.11
C SER A 693 36.22 15.20 -7.97
N GLN A 694 36.90 16.16 -7.32
CA GLN A 694 38.32 16.06 -6.97
C GLN A 694 38.59 14.97 -5.93
N PHE A 695 37.70 14.79 -4.95
CA PHE A 695 37.77 13.69 -3.99
C PHE A 695 37.68 12.32 -4.67
N LEU A 696 36.75 12.12 -5.61
CA LEU A 696 36.63 10.85 -6.35
C LEU A 696 37.88 10.58 -7.19
N ALA A 697 38.38 11.58 -7.92
CA ALA A 697 39.62 11.47 -8.69
C ALA A 697 40.83 11.13 -7.80
N TRP A 698 40.96 11.78 -6.65
CA TRP A 698 42.02 11.48 -5.69
C TRP A 698 41.89 10.07 -5.08
N THR A 699 40.67 9.64 -4.75
CA THR A 699 40.41 8.30 -4.20
C THR A 699 40.81 7.21 -5.20
N ARG A 700 40.58 7.49 -6.47
CA ARG A 700 40.99 6.67 -7.60
C ARG A 700 42.52 6.53 -7.69
N GLU A 701 43.20 7.65 -7.89
CA GLU A 701 44.65 7.69 -8.15
C GLU A 701 45.50 7.33 -6.92
N THR A 702 45.04 7.72 -5.73
CA THR A 702 45.84 7.65 -4.49
C THR A 702 45.23 6.68 -3.47
N GLY A 703 43.91 6.64 -3.34
CA GLY A 703 43.20 5.81 -2.37
C GLY A 703 43.13 4.32 -2.73
N GLY A 704 43.46 3.96 -3.98
CA GLY A 704 43.47 2.57 -4.44
C GLY A 704 42.11 2.02 -4.84
N SER A 705 41.12 2.87 -5.13
CA SER A 705 39.82 2.43 -5.63
C SER A 705 39.85 1.96 -7.09
N ASP A 706 40.91 2.23 -7.85
CA ASP A 706 41.07 1.77 -9.24
C ASP A 706 40.88 0.26 -9.40
N ASP A 707 41.55 -0.56 -8.59
CA ASP A 707 41.42 -2.03 -8.66
C ASP A 707 40.00 -2.50 -8.32
N LEU A 708 39.34 -1.84 -7.35
CA LEU A 708 37.95 -2.15 -7.00
C LEU A 708 36.99 -1.78 -8.14
N LEU A 709 37.23 -0.63 -8.78
CA LEU A 709 36.47 -0.18 -9.93
C LEU A 709 36.69 -1.11 -11.12
N ASP A 710 37.93 -1.45 -11.46
CA ASP A 710 38.24 -2.37 -12.56
C ASP A 710 37.52 -3.72 -12.36
N ARG A 711 37.50 -4.25 -11.14
CA ARG A 711 36.76 -5.48 -10.82
C ARG A 711 35.25 -5.32 -10.97
N PHE A 712 34.69 -4.18 -10.55
CA PHE A 712 33.29 -3.85 -10.79
C PHE A 712 33.00 -3.83 -12.29
N HIS A 713 33.76 -3.02 -13.05
CA HIS A 713 33.57 -2.84 -14.50
C HIS A 713 33.66 -4.16 -15.25
N ASN A 714 34.69 -4.96 -14.99
CA ASN A 714 34.90 -6.25 -15.64
C ASN A 714 33.77 -7.25 -15.32
N THR A 715 33.25 -7.23 -14.09
CA THR A 715 32.14 -8.11 -13.69
C THR A 715 30.81 -7.64 -14.25
N PHE A 716 30.52 -6.35 -14.13
CA PHE A 716 29.30 -5.71 -14.59
C PHE A 716 29.12 -5.82 -16.11
N ARG A 717 30.21 -5.73 -16.87
CA ARG A 717 30.19 -5.86 -18.35
C ARG A 717 30.08 -7.30 -18.85
N ARG A 718 30.13 -8.30 -17.97
CA ARG A 718 30.05 -9.71 -18.36
C ARG A 718 28.58 -10.13 -18.58
N THR A 719 28.20 -10.31 -19.84
CA THR A 719 26.82 -10.63 -20.25
C THR A 719 26.50 -12.12 -20.28
N SER A 720 27.49 -12.99 -20.11
CA SER A 720 27.34 -14.45 -20.32
C SER A 720 26.19 -15.09 -19.54
N TYR A 721 25.85 -14.55 -18.37
CA TYR A 721 24.72 -15.07 -17.58
C TYR A 721 23.34 -14.77 -18.21
N VAL A 722 23.18 -13.59 -18.82
CA VAL A 722 21.96 -13.28 -19.60
C VAL A 722 21.89 -14.17 -20.83
N ASP A 723 23.04 -14.39 -21.47
CA ASP A 723 23.15 -15.22 -22.66
C ASP A 723 22.72 -16.67 -22.36
N ASP A 724 23.22 -17.24 -21.27
CA ASP A 724 22.89 -18.60 -20.84
C ASP A 724 21.39 -18.76 -20.48
N TYR A 725 20.81 -17.79 -19.78
CA TYR A 725 19.41 -17.91 -19.31
C TYR A 725 18.37 -17.55 -20.37
N LEU A 726 18.69 -16.72 -21.37
CA LEU A 726 17.78 -16.38 -22.46
C LEU A 726 18.10 -17.13 -23.76
N ASP A 727 19.02 -18.11 -23.72
CA ASP A 727 19.57 -18.84 -24.87
C ASP A 727 20.03 -17.90 -26.00
N LEU A 728 20.75 -16.84 -25.65
CA LEU A 728 21.30 -15.88 -26.62
C LEU A 728 22.71 -16.30 -27.05
N GLN A 729 23.10 -15.83 -28.23
CA GLN A 729 24.45 -16.03 -28.78
C GLN A 729 24.98 -14.69 -29.28
N ILE A 730 25.08 -13.72 -28.37
CA ILE A 730 25.51 -12.37 -28.70
C ILE A 730 27.00 -12.44 -29.12
N PRO A 731 27.36 -12.04 -30.35
CA PRO A 731 28.75 -11.92 -30.73
C PRO A 731 29.43 -10.91 -29.81
N SER A 732 30.59 -11.25 -29.24
CA SER A 732 31.36 -10.32 -28.41
C SER A 732 31.53 -8.99 -29.16
N SER A 733 30.96 -7.90 -28.64
CA SER A 733 31.06 -6.59 -29.30
C SER A 733 32.53 -6.22 -29.52
N PRO A 734 32.92 -5.83 -30.75
CA PRO A 734 34.29 -5.41 -31.05
C PRO A 734 34.50 -4.00 -30.48
N GLY A 735 34.79 -3.94 -29.18
CA GLY A 735 35.03 -2.67 -28.47
C GLY A 735 35.76 -2.79 -27.13
N GLY A 736 36.00 -4.01 -26.62
CA GLY A 736 36.77 -4.25 -25.40
C GLY A 736 38.28 -4.23 -25.63
N GLY A 737 38.81 -3.12 -26.16
CA GLY A 737 40.24 -3.00 -26.44
C GLY A 737 40.68 -1.56 -26.61
N MET A 738 40.79 -0.82 -25.49
CA MET A 738 42.01 -0.14 -25.02
C MET A 738 41.71 0.60 -23.72
#